data_AF-A0A433SLG0-F1
#
_entry.id   AF-A0A433SLG0-F1
#
_cell.length_a   1.000
_cell.length_b   1.000
_cell.length_c   1.000
_cell.angle_alpha   90.00
_cell.angle_beta   90.00
_cell.angle_gamma   90.00
#
_symmetry.space_group_name_H-M   'P 1'
#
loop_
_entity.id
_entity.type
_entity.pdbx_description
1 polymer ?
#
loop_
_entity_poly.entity_id
_entity_poly.type
_entity_poly.pdbx_seq_one_letter_code
_entity_poly.pdbx_strand_id
1 'polypeptide(L)'
;MEIDLTDKEKGKIWHRKPNPSKDDGLMLKIKRTAASAISGSSRAIYFMKACFGSDCERFVTGDHQGHLYTFNLSKNRFQLIQKTGQPCTAFAFNLLRKNEFLVALGDYSLQCFDAEKGELVAWMKGHESAIHSISVHSSGRYAVTTSAETTHLWDLDTFQQKHKLNIKEDVGLLQAFFLPNSDTIITCFRDDTIFAWDLHSMSCSYQLPVPPGKSPQYRTFAATRDARYLVAGGKSRFLHLWSLDSSKLIRVIEMPAKVKAVKQLEFLPDSYQKGVDQILGVLSQDGIMRFINTDLCKLLFDIGSTEAGIKSVTVGVGGRHIVAVTEDGNLQVFSVQALAADLNKPPPPLMKVVTGNTLSDTLSTESSMRRTMASSTHSSSRAKSSAAKDKENKENYDELGGLNKEKLLGILKGYGEYPAKYRMFIWRKILNLPENFSAYAALVDKGAHPAYSKLHEIYPIKSRKLLRILQRILSALGHWSPIFGEIQYLPSFAFPFVKLFQNNHLVCFELIASILVNWGQHWFEYFPNPPINVLGMIENMLAHHDPQLLQHLVRKGVTSEIYAWPLLETVFSEVLTQEEWLMLWDNVLSNHPAFLLIAAVAYNTCSRGPLLKCSELDDFKFFFHHRNAVNMKQVLKETYRLMEATPADLHPQNTLDEFTPLTKGNYPVFNKFPKFIVDYQVQERERIRQEELDYLRQ
;
A
#
# COMPACT_ATOMS: atom_id res chain seq x y z
N MET A 1 27.09 6.70 14.90
CA MET A 1 27.39 7.44 16.15
C MET A 1 27.38 6.45 17.32
N GLU A 2 28.23 6.61 18.33
CA GLU A 2 28.28 5.72 19.50
C GLU A 2 28.03 6.50 20.80
N ILE A 3 27.25 5.93 21.72
CA ILE A 3 26.99 6.46 23.07
C ILE A 3 27.21 5.35 24.10
N ASP A 4 27.91 5.69 25.19
CA ASP A 4 27.97 4.86 26.40
C ASP A 4 27.13 5.52 27.50
N LEU A 5 26.19 4.77 28.07
CA LEU A 5 25.31 5.24 29.14
C LEU A 5 26.04 5.36 30.48
N THR A 6 27.12 4.61 30.67
CA THR A 6 27.80 4.43 31.94
C THR A 6 26.81 4.15 33.10
N ASP A 7 26.93 4.89 34.22
CA ASP A 7 26.02 4.82 35.38
C ASP A 7 24.91 5.89 35.34
N LYS A 8 24.71 6.55 34.19
CA LYS A 8 23.68 7.61 34.08
C LYS A 8 22.28 7.02 34.06
N GLU A 9 21.42 7.55 34.93
CA GLU A 9 20.01 7.15 34.99
C GLU A 9 19.13 7.91 33.99
N LYS A 10 19.53 9.11 33.54
CA LYS A 10 18.82 9.85 32.49
C LYS A 10 19.76 10.74 31.70
N GLY A 11 19.46 10.98 30.43
CA GLY A 11 20.31 11.83 29.59
C GLY A 11 19.78 12.02 28.17
N LYS A 12 20.58 12.73 27.36
CA LYS A 12 20.34 12.84 25.91
C LYS A 12 20.97 11.66 25.19
N ILE A 13 20.34 11.20 24.10
CA ILE A 13 20.86 10.10 23.29
C ILE A 13 21.99 10.60 22.35
N TRP A 14 21.89 11.84 21.88
CA TRP A 14 22.91 12.50 21.07
C TRP A 14 22.95 14.01 21.33
N HIS A 15 24.11 14.64 21.09
CA HIS A 15 24.23 16.09 21.10
C HIS A 15 23.80 16.71 19.76
N ARG A 16 24.12 16.02 18.65
CA ARG A 16 23.69 16.38 17.28
C ARG A 16 23.02 15.15 16.66
N LYS A 17 21.89 15.35 15.97
CA LYS A 17 21.14 14.24 15.37
C LYS A 17 22.04 13.47 14.40
N PRO A 18 22.21 12.14 14.58
CA PRO A 18 23.08 11.35 13.71
C PRO A 18 22.44 11.18 12.34
N ASN A 19 23.24 11.32 11.28
CA ASN A 19 22.85 10.89 9.95
C ASN A 19 23.10 9.37 9.84
N PRO A 20 22.17 8.59 9.28
CA PRO A 20 22.38 7.16 9.02
C PRO A 20 23.59 6.95 8.10
N SER A 21 24.35 5.87 8.34
CA SER A 21 25.37 5.41 7.39
C SER A 21 24.73 5.12 6.04
N LYS A 22 25.43 5.46 4.94
CA LYS A 22 24.92 5.22 3.58
C LYS A 22 24.98 3.76 3.18
N ASP A 23 25.93 3.01 3.73
CA ASP A 23 26.19 1.62 3.34
C ASP A 23 25.31 0.66 4.16
N ASP A 24 25.33 0.78 5.50
CA ASP A 24 24.65 -0.17 6.39
C ASP A 24 23.43 0.43 7.11
N GLY A 25 23.04 1.68 6.82
CA GLY A 25 21.87 2.34 7.44
C GLY A 25 21.96 2.58 8.96
N LEU A 26 23.09 2.24 9.58
CA LEU A 26 23.32 2.38 11.02
C LEU A 26 23.30 3.85 11.46
N MET A 27 22.47 4.17 12.45
CA MET A 27 22.40 5.52 13.02
C MET A 27 23.19 5.61 14.34
N LEU A 28 22.92 4.68 15.26
CA LEU A 28 23.35 4.79 16.65
C LEU A 28 23.78 3.42 17.19
N LYS A 29 24.90 3.39 17.91
CA LYS A 29 25.35 2.27 18.73
C LYS A 29 25.28 2.70 20.20
N ILE A 30 24.53 1.97 21.02
CA ILE A 30 24.39 2.24 22.46
C ILE A 30 25.10 1.11 23.20
N LYS A 31 26.09 1.49 24.00
CA LYS A 31 26.81 0.61 24.92
C LYS A 31 26.49 0.99 26.36
N ARG A 32 26.72 0.06 27.27
CA ARG A 32 26.73 0.37 28.69
C ARG A 32 27.93 -0.29 29.33
N THR A 33 28.70 0.51 30.05
CA THR A 33 29.77 0.03 30.90
C THR A 33 29.55 0.45 32.34
N ALA A 34 29.88 -0.43 33.29
CA ALA A 34 29.90 -0.09 34.71
C ALA A 34 31.34 -0.02 35.20
N ALA A 35 31.66 1.03 35.95
CA ALA A 35 32.97 1.18 36.57
C ALA A 35 33.12 0.17 37.73
N SER A 36 34.14 -0.70 37.67
CA SER A 36 34.46 -1.57 38.80
C SER A 36 35.32 -0.81 39.81
N ALA A 37 34.75 -0.53 40.99
CA ALA A 37 35.46 0.12 42.10
C ALA A 37 36.68 -0.67 42.62
N ILE A 38 36.80 -1.95 42.28
CA ILE A 38 37.79 -2.88 42.85
C ILE A 38 39.01 -3.09 41.92
N SER A 39 38.88 -2.85 40.61
CA SER A 39 39.92 -3.23 39.63
C SER A 39 40.33 -2.13 38.64
N GLY A 40 39.71 -0.95 38.68
CA GLY A 40 39.92 0.09 37.66
C GLY A 40 39.49 -0.33 36.24
N SER A 41 38.94 -1.54 36.08
CA SER A 41 38.47 -2.11 34.82
C SER A 41 36.99 -1.78 34.62
N SER A 42 36.64 -1.41 33.39
CA SER A 42 35.27 -1.16 32.98
C SER A 42 34.60 -2.48 32.58
N ARG A 43 33.53 -2.88 33.27
CA ARG A 43 32.77 -4.11 32.95
C ARG A 43 31.65 -3.77 31.97
N ALA A 44 31.61 -4.44 30.82
CA ALA A 44 30.53 -4.28 29.85
C ALA A 44 29.22 -4.87 30.40
N ILE A 45 28.12 -4.13 30.26
CA ILE A 45 26.77 -4.57 30.61
C ILE A 45 26.01 -4.89 29.33
N TYR A 46 25.51 -6.12 29.25
CA TYR A 46 24.81 -6.62 28.08
C TYR A 46 23.31 -6.32 28.14
N PHE A 47 22.78 -5.72 27.08
CA PHE A 47 21.34 -5.65 26.81
C PHE A 47 20.84 -7.01 26.30
N MET A 48 19.65 -7.40 26.73
CA MET A 48 19.10 -8.74 26.46
C MET A 48 18.05 -8.72 25.36
N LYS A 49 17.07 -7.82 25.49
CA LYS A 49 15.92 -7.69 24.57
C LYS A 49 15.52 -6.22 24.47
N ALA A 50 14.97 -5.85 23.32
CA ALA A 50 14.36 -4.56 23.08
C ALA A 50 12.98 -4.73 22.44
N CYS A 51 12.08 -3.77 22.67
CA CYS A 51 10.74 -3.75 22.08
C CYS A 51 10.31 -2.31 21.83
N PHE A 52 9.67 -2.05 20.69
CA PHE A 52 9.11 -0.75 20.35
C PHE A 52 7.73 -0.52 20.96
N GLY A 53 7.46 0.73 21.33
CA GLY A 53 6.13 1.20 21.67
C GLY A 53 5.26 1.44 20.44
N SER A 54 3.95 1.55 20.69
CA SER A 54 2.93 1.87 19.67
C SER A 54 3.20 3.19 18.91
N ASP A 55 3.91 4.13 19.54
CA ASP A 55 4.30 5.41 18.93
C ASP A 55 5.46 5.31 17.92
N CYS A 56 6.14 4.16 17.84
CA CYS A 56 7.25 3.88 16.93
C CYS A 56 8.49 4.78 17.12
N GLU A 57 8.52 5.55 18.20
CA GLU A 57 9.57 6.52 18.51
C GLU A 57 10.21 6.25 19.87
N ARG A 58 9.52 5.52 20.74
CA ARG A 58 10.06 4.96 21.97
C ARG A 58 10.31 3.46 21.83
N PHE A 59 11.40 3.01 22.43
CA PHE A 59 11.62 1.59 22.68
C PHE A 59 12.12 1.36 24.10
N VAL A 60 11.79 0.21 24.66
CA VAL A 60 12.27 -0.24 25.96
C VAL A 60 13.27 -1.36 25.75
N THR A 61 14.27 -1.41 26.62
CA THR A 61 15.29 -2.45 26.66
C THR A 61 15.61 -2.81 28.10
N GLY A 62 15.96 -4.05 28.34
CA GLY A 62 16.46 -4.50 29.64
C GLY A 62 17.85 -5.08 29.52
N ASP A 63 18.66 -4.85 30.55
CA ASP A 63 19.98 -5.47 30.68
C ASP A 63 19.90 -6.84 31.38
N HIS A 64 21.05 -7.51 31.46
CA HIS A 64 21.20 -8.77 32.18
C HIS A 64 21.18 -8.63 33.73
N GLN A 65 21.22 -7.41 34.27
CA GLN A 65 21.16 -7.12 35.71
C GLN A 65 19.75 -6.75 36.18
N GLY A 66 18.77 -6.61 35.27
CA GLY A 66 17.40 -6.21 35.56
C GLY A 66 17.14 -4.70 35.55
N HIS A 67 18.03 -3.90 34.98
CA HIS A 67 17.79 -2.48 34.72
C HIS A 67 16.98 -2.31 33.44
N LEU A 68 15.82 -1.65 33.57
CA LEU A 68 14.91 -1.34 32.47
C LEU A 68 15.12 0.09 31.99
N TYR A 69 15.40 0.27 30.72
CA TYR A 69 15.60 1.59 30.10
C TYR A 69 14.55 1.86 29.05
N THR A 70 14.12 3.13 28.96
CA THR A 70 13.36 3.66 27.84
C THR A 70 14.21 4.64 27.05
N PHE A 71 14.12 4.54 25.72
CA PHE A 71 14.78 5.41 24.77
C PHE A 71 13.73 6.07 23.90
N ASN A 72 13.67 7.39 23.93
CA ASN A 72 12.83 8.18 23.05
C ASN A 72 13.68 8.87 21.98
N LEU A 73 13.59 8.37 20.74
CA LEU A 73 14.36 8.85 19.61
C LEU A 73 13.92 10.25 19.14
N SER A 74 12.64 10.62 19.27
CA SER A 74 12.16 11.94 18.83
C SER A 74 12.46 13.05 19.84
N LYS A 75 12.27 12.78 21.13
CA LYS A 75 12.64 13.67 22.23
C LYS A 75 14.14 13.68 22.52
N ASN A 76 14.91 12.76 21.92
CA ASN A 76 16.34 12.60 22.12
C ASN A 76 16.70 12.45 23.61
N ARG A 77 16.01 11.53 24.31
CA ARG A 77 16.24 11.26 25.73
C ARG A 77 16.20 9.77 26.02
N PHE A 78 17.03 9.35 26.97
CA PHE A 78 16.93 8.04 27.60
C PHE A 78 16.70 8.20 29.10
N GLN A 79 16.04 7.21 29.70
CA GLN A 79 15.76 7.16 31.12
C GLN A 79 15.76 5.71 31.61
N LEU A 80 16.33 5.50 32.79
CA LEU A 80 16.19 4.29 33.59
C LEU A 80 14.82 4.34 34.28
N ILE A 81 14.02 3.30 34.05
CA ILE A 81 12.67 3.16 34.59
C ILE A 81 12.74 2.50 35.96
N GLN A 82 13.28 1.29 36.03
CA GLN A 82 13.29 0.49 37.26
C GLN A 82 14.50 -0.45 37.30
N LYS A 83 14.96 -0.75 38.51
CA LYS A 83 15.96 -1.80 38.80
C LYS A 83 15.21 -3.01 39.39
N THR A 84 14.84 -3.98 38.55
CA THR A 84 14.11 -5.18 38.99
C THR A 84 15.03 -6.21 39.66
N GLY A 85 16.35 -6.14 39.41
CA GLY A 85 17.35 -7.07 39.94
C GLY A 85 17.32 -8.46 39.30
N GLN A 86 16.41 -8.70 38.34
CA GLN A 86 16.26 -9.96 37.63
C GLN A 86 16.35 -9.70 36.12
N PRO A 87 17.04 -10.55 35.36
CA PRO A 87 17.16 -10.38 33.92
C PRO A 87 15.79 -10.49 33.25
N CYS A 88 15.57 -9.69 32.23
CA CYS A 88 14.37 -9.75 31.40
C CYS A 88 14.48 -10.85 30.34
N THR A 89 13.38 -11.55 30.08
CA THR A 89 13.30 -12.60 29.06
C THR A 89 12.48 -12.18 27.85
N ALA A 90 11.41 -11.41 28.05
CA ALA A 90 10.54 -10.89 26.99
C ALA A 90 9.92 -9.54 27.37
N PHE A 91 9.57 -8.75 26.35
CA PHE A 91 8.89 -7.46 26.46
C PHE A 91 7.71 -7.40 25.50
N ALA A 92 6.65 -6.69 25.89
CA ALA A 92 5.61 -6.25 24.96
C ALA A 92 4.98 -4.94 25.45
N PHE A 93 4.70 -4.00 24.55
CA PHE A 93 3.94 -2.80 24.91
C PHE A 93 2.44 -3.07 24.94
N ASN A 94 1.73 -2.42 25.85
CA ASN A 94 0.28 -2.38 25.83
C ASN A 94 -0.19 -1.48 24.65
N LEU A 95 -1.14 -1.97 23.87
CA LEU A 95 -1.69 -1.25 22.71
C LEU A 95 -2.85 -0.31 23.08
N LEU A 96 -3.57 -0.59 24.19
CA LEU A 96 -4.66 0.26 24.68
C LEU A 96 -4.10 1.43 25.50
N ARG A 97 -3.21 1.12 26.45
CA ARG A 97 -2.51 2.12 27.27
C ARG A 97 -1.09 2.30 26.75
N LYS A 98 -0.93 3.25 25.84
CA LYS A 98 0.31 3.45 25.05
C LYS A 98 1.59 3.71 25.86
N ASN A 99 1.47 4.06 27.14
CA ASN A 99 2.59 4.31 28.04
C ASN A 99 2.96 3.10 28.90
N GLU A 100 2.16 2.03 28.92
CA GLU A 100 2.43 0.85 29.73
C GLU A 100 3.12 -0.24 28.91
N PHE A 101 4.00 -1.00 29.55
CA PHE A 101 4.65 -2.17 28.95
C PHE A 101 4.74 -3.33 29.92
N LEU A 102 4.64 -4.53 29.37
CA LEU A 102 4.77 -5.80 30.05
C LEU A 102 6.21 -6.30 29.95
N VAL A 103 6.72 -6.82 31.07
CA VAL A 103 8.05 -7.39 31.21
C VAL A 103 7.93 -8.77 31.83
N ALA A 104 8.45 -9.78 31.15
CA ALA A 104 8.72 -11.06 31.76
C ALA A 104 10.11 -11.06 32.39
N LEU A 105 10.17 -11.45 33.65
CA LEU A 105 11.41 -11.53 34.43
C LEU A 105 11.85 -12.98 34.64
N GLY A 106 13.13 -13.16 34.97
CA GLY A 106 13.72 -14.46 35.27
C GLY A 106 13.10 -15.18 36.48
N ASP A 107 12.34 -14.49 37.33
CA ASP A 107 11.60 -15.04 38.47
C ASP A 107 10.20 -15.60 38.10
N TYR A 108 9.94 -15.74 36.80
CA TYR A 108 8.69 -16.23 36.21
C TYR A 108 7.50 -15.29 36.38
N SER A 109 7.72 -14.08 36.93
CA SER A 109 6.69 -13.06 37.05
C SER A 109 6.55 -12.24 35.77
N LEU A 110 5.32 -11.81 35.49
CA LEU A 110 4.99 -10.87 34.44
C LEU A 110 4.58 -9.55 35.10
N GLN A 111 5.33 -8.48 34.88
CA GLN A 111 5.12 -7.18 35.51
C GLN A 111 4.73 -6.13 34.46
N CYS A 112 3.82 -5.22 34.83
CA CYS A 112 3.41 -4.09 34.01
C CYS A 112 3.94 -2.79 34.62
N PHE A 113 4.68 -2.01 33.84
CA PHE A 113 5.27 -0.74 34.25
C PHE A 113 4.78 0.41 33.39
N ASP A 114 4.66 1.60 34.00
CA ASP A 114 4.48 2.86 33.26
C ASP A 114 5.84 3.38 32.76
N ALA A 115 5.97 3.57 31.45
CA ALA A 115 7.23 3.98 30.80
C ALA A 115 7.62 5.45 31.04
N GLU A 116 6.70 6.31 31.50
CA GLU A 116 7.00 7.72 31.82
C GLU A 116 7.26 7.92 33.32
N LYS A 117 6.43 7.33 34.18
CA LYS A 117 6.56 7.46 35.63
C LYS A 117 7.54 6.47 36.26
N GLY A 118 7.73 5.31 35.64
CA GLY A 118 8.53 4.21 36.20
C GLY A 118 7.84 3.43 37.31
N GLU A 119 6.55 3.66 37.53
CA GLU A 119 5.78 2.99 38.58
C GLU A 119 5.34 1.59 38.14
N LEU A 120 5.35 0.64 39.08
CA LEU A 120 4.77 -0.67 38.90
C LEU A 120 3.23 -0.53 38.94
N VAL A 121 2.58 -0.83 37.81
CA VAL A 121 1.12 -0.76 37.68
C VAL A 121 0.48 -2.03 38.22
N ALA A 122 1.00 -3.18 37.81
CA ALA A 122 0.47 -4.49 38.18
C ALA A 122 1.53 -5.58 38.06
N TRP A 123 1.31 -6.69 38.76
CA TRP A 123 2.09 -7.91 38.62
C TRP A 123 1.16 -9.11 38.48
N MET A 124 1.54 -10.04 37.61
CA MET A 124 0.80 -11.25 37.27
C MET A 124 1.71 -12.46 37.56
N LYS A 125 1.20 -13.39 38.36
CA LYS A 125 1.86 -14.68 38.65
C LYS A 125 0.96 -15.83 38.22
N GLY A 126 1.59 -16.91 37.79
CA GLY A 126 0.90 -18.13 37.38
C GLY A 126 1.77 -19.06 36.54
N HIS A 127 2.84 -18.55 35.92
CA HIS A 127 3.81 -19.38 35.24
C HIS A 127 4.76 -20.07 36.23
N GLU A 128 5.02 -21.35 35.98
CA GLU A 128 5.95 -22.19 36.77
C GLU A 128 7.35 -22.25 36.13
N SER A 129 7.49 -21.73 34.90
CA SER A 129 8.74 -21.66 34.16
C SER A 129 8.91 -20.30 33.47
N ALA A 130 10.14 -20.02 33.02
CA ALA A 130 10.48 -18.76 32.39
C ALA A 130 9.64 -18.50 31.13
N ILE A 131 9.02 -17.31 31.09
CA ILE A 131 8.23 -16.85 29.95
C ILE A 131 9.19 -16.41 28.85
N HIS A 132 9.07 -16.98 27.65
CA HIS A 132 9.95 -16.65 26.52
C HIS A 132 9.27 -15.80 25.44
N SER A 133 7.94 -15.71 25.45
CA SER A 133 7.17 -14.92 24.47
C SER A 133 5.99 -14.23 25.13
N ILE A 134 5.77 -12.97 24.77
CA ILE A 134 4.59 -12.18 25.15
C ILE A 134 4.01 -11.61 23.86
N SER A 135 2.71 -11.79 23.64
CA SER A 135 1.97 -11.24 22.51
C SER A 135 0.74 -10.51 23.02
N VAL A 136 0.52 -9.28 22.53
CA VAL A 136 -0.62 -8.45 22.94
C VAL A 136 -1.60 -8.38 21.77
N HIS A 137 -2.90 -8.55 22.08
CA HIS A 137 -3.97 -8.48 21.10
C HIS A 137 -4.12 -7.06 20.54
N SER A 138 -4.57 -6.90 19.30
CA SER A 138 -4.74 -5.58 18.65
C SER A 138 -5.70 -4.64 19.39
N SER A 139 -6.65 -5.16 20.16
CA SER A 139 -7.50 -4.33 21.04
C SER A 139 -6.75 -3.77 22.26
N GLY A 140 -5.58 -4.33 22.60
CA GLY A 140 -4.80 -3.99 23.79
C GLY A 140 -5.39 -4.51 25.11
N ARG A 141 -6.53 -5.19 25.06
CA ARG A 141 -7.19 -5.74 26.26
C ARG A 141 -6.64 -7.10 26.68
N TYR A 142 -6.13 -7.90 25.75
CA TYR A 142 -5.69 -9.26 26.05
C TYR A 142 -4.21 -9.43 25.77
N ALA A 143 -3.53 -10.24 26.60
CA ALA A 143 -2.17 -10.68 26.36
C ALA A 143 -2.05 -12.20 26.48
N VAL A 144 -1.27 -12.80 25.59
CA VAL A 144 -0.91 -14.22 25.63
C VAL A 144 0.56 -14.31 26.00
N THR A 145 0.85 -15.06 27.04
CA THR A 145 2.21 -15.36 27.46
C THR A 145 2.49 -16.84 27.36
N THR A 146 3.63 -17.18 26.79
CA THR A 146 4.04 -18.57 26.55
C THR A 146 5.30 -18.86 27.37
N SER A 147 5.22 -19.94 28.14
CA SER A 147 6.34 -20.58 28.82
C SER A 147 6.61 -21.95 28.19
N ALA A 148 7.62 -22.67 28.64
CA ALA A 148 7.95 -24.00 28.09
C ALA A 148 6.83 -25.04 28.29
N GLU A 149 5.98 -24.83 29.28
CA GLU A 149 4.97 -25.80 29.73
C GLU A 149 3.54 -25.28 29.55
N THR A 150 3.30 -23.99 29.83
CA THR A 150 1.96 -23.42 29.85
C THR A 150 1.87 -22.15 29.02
N THR A 151 0.70 -21.90 28.42
CA THR A 151 0.34 -20.60 27.88
C THR A 151 -0.84 -20.02 28.62
N HIS A 152 -0.70 -18.77 29.06
CA HIS A 152 -1.75 -18.07 29.80
C HIS A 152 -2.32 -16.95 28.94
N LEU A 153 -3.64 -16.80 28.98
CA LEU A 153 -4.36 -15.66 28.43
C LEU A 153 -4.74 -14.74 29.59
N TRP A 154 -4.26 -13.50 29.55
CA TRP A 154 -4.47 -12.47 30.55
C TRP A 154 -5.45 -11.41 30.03
N ASP A 155 -6.30 -10.91 30.92
CA ASP A 155 -7.05 -9.67 30.70
C ASP A 155 -6.25 -8.51 31.30
N LEU A 156 -5.82 -7.57 30.46
CA LEU A 156 -4.98 -6.41 30.82
C LEU A 156 -5.77 -5.28 31.47
N ASP A 157 -7.11 -5.31 31.48
CA ASP A 157 -7.91 -4.34 32.23
C ASP A 157 -7.93 -4.69 33.73
N THR A 158 -8.02 -5.99 34.04
CA THR A 158 -8.07 -6.50 35.42
C THR A 158 -6.73 -7.07 35.91
N PHE A 159 -5.78 -7.30 35.00
CA PHE A 159 -4.52 -8.01 35.23
C PHE A 159 -4.70 -9.41 35.83
N GLN A 160 -5.80 -10.08 35.47
CA GLN A 160 -6.11 -11.44 35.92
C GLN A 160 -5.95 -12.47 34.80
N GLN A 161 -5.61 -13.69 35.20
CA GLN A 161 -5.55 -14.82 34.28
C GLN A 161 -6.99 -15.22 33.89
N LYS A 162 -7.32 -15.10 32.61
CA LYS A 162 -8.63 -15.49 32.07
C LYS A 162 -8.67 -16.98 31.74
N HIS A 163 -7.65 -17.48 31.05
CA HIS A 163 -7.56 -18.89 30.67
C HIS A 163 -6.14 -19.44 30.73
N LYS A 164 -6.03 -20.74 31.02
CA LYS A 164 -4.82 -21.55 30.81
C LYS A 164 -5.02 -22.37 29.54
N LEU A 165 -4.25 -22.08 28.50
CA LEU A 165 -4.28 -22.80 27.22
C LEU A 165 -3.47 -24.09 27.33
N ASN A 166 -4.10 -25.17 27.79
CA ASN A 166 -3.56 -26.52 27.80
C ASN A 166 -4.06 -27.29 26.58
N ILE A 167 -3.34 -27.21 25.47
CA ILE A 167 -3.87 -27.68 24.16
C ILE A 167 -3.43 -29.11 23.83
N LYS A 168 -2.37 -29.63 24.48
CA LYS A 168 -1.98 -31.06 24.47
C LYS A 168 -0.87 -31.26 25.49
N GLU A 169 -1.04 -32.18 26.45
CA GLU A 169 -0.02 -32.44 27.48
C GLU A 169 1.22 -33.16 26.91
N ASP A 170 1.06 -33.90 25.81
CA ASP A 170 2.09 -34.84 25.31
C ASP A 170 3.08 -34.25 24.29
N VAL A 171 2.74 -33.11 23.68
CA VAL A 171 3.54 -32.47 22.62
C VAL A 171 3.80 -31.03 23.03
N GLY A 172 4.89 -30.79 23.76
CA GLY A 172 5.18 -29.48 24.36
C GLY A 172 5.00 -28.30 23.38
N LEU A 173 4.34 -27.25 23.87
CA LEU A 173 4.08 -26.03 23.11
C LEU A 173 5.38 -25.26 22.86
N LEU A 174 5.53 -24.68 21.68
CA LEU A 174 6.70 -23.87 21.33
C LEU A 174 6.41 -22.38 21.47
N GLN A 175 5.32 -21.89 20.86
CA GLN A 175 4.97 -20.46 20.88
C GLN A 175 3.46 -20.28 20.67
N ALA A 176 2.89 -19.27 21.33
CA ALA A 176 1.56 -18.76 21.03
C ALA A 176 1.60 -17.25 20.82
N PHE A 177 0.85 -16.75 19.85
CA PHE A 177 0.76 -15.32 19.57
C PHE A 177 -0.58 -14.96 18.92
N PHE A 178 -0.98 -13.70 19.08
CA PHE A 178 -2.14 -13.14 18.38
C PHE A 178 -1.82 -12.82 16.93
N LEU A 179 -2.73 -13.16 16.03
CA LEU A 179 -2.69 -12.64 14.67
C LEU A 179 -3.04 -11.15 14.68
N PRO A 180 -2.24 -10.29 14.02
CA PRO A 180 -2.50 -8.85 14.01
C PRO A 180 -3.88 -8.50 13.46
N ASN A 181 -4.60 -7.57 14.10
CA ASN A 181 -5.93 -7.09 13.66
C ASN A 181 -7.01 -8.18 13.56
N SER A 182 -6.84 -9.31 14.24
CA SER A 182 -7.83 -10.39 14.26
C SER A 182 -7.95 -11.01 15.65
N ASP A 183 -9.14 -11.53 15.96
CA ASP A 183 -9.43 -12.21 17.22
C ASP A 183 -8.94 -13.68 17.23
N THR A 184 -7.87 -14.00 16.50
CA THR A 184 -7.35 -15.37 16.36
C THR A 184 -5.99 -15.52 17.06
N ILE A 185 -5.85 -16.59 17.85
CA ILE A 185 -4.60 -17.00 18.48
C ILE A 185 -4.00 -18.14 17.67
N ILE A 186 -2.74 -17.99 17.27
CA ILE A 186 -1.98 -19.07 16.64
C ILE A 186 -1.10 -19.74 17.68
N THR A 187 -1.18 -21.06 17.73
CA THR A 187 -0.35 -21.90 18.61
C THR A 187 0.47 -22.86 17.78
N CYS A 188 1.76 -22.90 18.07
CA CYS A 188 2.74 -23.73 17.36
C CYS A 188 3.36 -24.74 18.32
N PHE A 189 3.39 -26.00 17.90
CA PHE A 189 3.89 -27.13 18.69
C PHE A 189 5.27 -27.59 18.23
N ARG A 190 5.93 -28.42 19.06
CA ARG A 190 7.23 -29.02 18.73
C ARG A 190 7.19 -30.07 17.62
N ASP A 191 6.02 -30.60 17.30
CA ASP A 191 5.78 -31.54 16.19
C ASP A 191 5.54 -30.82 14.84
N ASP A 192 5.81 -29.51 14.78
CA ASP A 192 5.59 -28.63 13.63
C ASP A 192 4.11 -28.40 13.26
N THR A 193 3.16 -28.85 14.09
CA THR A 193 1.75 -28.53 13.89
C THR A 193 1.42 -27.12 14.35
N ILE A 194 0.56 -26.44 13.59
CA ILE A 194 0.12 -25.08 13.84
C ILE A 194 -1.40 -25.06 13.86
N PHE A 195 -1.97 -24.60 14.97
CA PHE A 195 -3.42 -24.49 15.18
C PHE A 195 -3.82 -23.03 15.34
N ALA A 196 -4.96 -22.68 14.76
CA ALA A 196 -5.61 -21.39 14.90
C ALA A 196 -6.83 -21.53 15.82
N TRP A 197 -6.91 -20.67 16.83
CA TRP A 197 -7.95 -20.66 17.85
C TRP A 197 -8.69 -19.34 17.82
N ASP A 198 -10.00 -19.40 17.95
CA ASP A 198 -10.81 -18.19 18.14
C ASP A 198 -10.72 -17.72 19.61
N LEU A 199 -10.46 -16.42 19.82
CA LEU A 199 -10.25 -15.82 21.15
C LEU A 199 -11.50 -15.85 22.03
N HIS A 200 -12.70 -15.77 21.46
CA HIS A 200 -13.94 -15.71 22.23
C HIS A 200 -14.43 -17.09 22.63
N SER A 201 -14.53 -18.00 21.67
CA SER A 201 -14.99 -19.37 21.90
C SER A 201 -13.90 -20.28 22.48
N MET A 202 -12.62 -19.90 22.35
CA MET A 202 -11.47 -20.74 22.67
C MET A 202 -11.49 -22.09 21.95
N SER A 203 -12.21 -22.17 20.82
CA SER A 203 -12.32 -23.38 20.01
C SER A 203 -11.28 -23.35 18.87
N CYS A 204 -10.83 -24.54 18.47
CA CYS A 204 -9.91 -24.68 17.35
C CYS A 204 -10.67 -24.40 16.04
N SER A 205 -10.35 -23.29 15.37
CA SER A 205 -10.96 -22.88 14.12
C SER A 205 -10.45 -23.71 12.95
N TYR A 206 -9.12 -23.83 12.82
CA TYR A 206 -8.49 -24.61 11.75
C TYR A 206 -7.05 -24.99 12.10
N GLN A 207 -6.56 -26.01 11.41
CA GLN A 207 -5.17 -26.46 11.47
C GLN A 207 -4.49 -26.18 10.13
N LEU A 208 -3.29 -25.60 10.17
CA LEU A 208 -2.50 -25.41 8.95
C LEU A 208 -1.82 -26.71 8.54
N PRO A 209 -1.75 -27.00 7.23
CA PRO A 209 -1.13 -28.23 6.74
C PRO A 209 0.36 -28.23 7.05
N VAL A 210 0.84 -29.35 7.59
CA VAL A 210 2.28 -29.61 7.76
C VAL A 210 2.87 -29.90 6.37
N PRO A 211 3.93 -29.18 5.94
CA PRO A 211 4.54 -29.39 4.65
C PRO A 211 5.09 -30.82 4.49
N PRO A 212 4.93 -31.45 3.31
CA PRO A 212 5.43 -32.81 3.09
C PRO A 212 6.97 -32.84 3.04
N GLY A 213 7.59 -33.76 3.80
CA GLY A 213 9.04 -33.94 3.84
C GLY A 213 9.59 -34.17 5.26
N LYS A 214 10.89 -33.95 5.44
CA LYS A 214 11.54 -34.02 6.76
C LYS A 214 11.03 -32.88 7.65
N SER A 215 10.68 -33.19 8.90
CA SER A 215 10.22 -32.23 9.91
C SER A 215 11.11 -30.96 9.91
N PRO A 216 10.54 -29.78 9.58
CA PRO A 216 11.28 -28.53 9.48
C PRO A 216 11.77 -27.98 10.83
N GLN A 217 11.21 -28.46 11.95
CA GLN A 217 11.54 -28.07 13.33
C GLN A 217 11.50 -26.55 13.50
N TYR A 218 10.29 -25.98 13.42
CA TYR A 218 10.04 -24.56 13.54
C TYR A 218 10.51 -24.01 14.89
N ARG A 219 11.09 -22.80 14.86
CA ARG A 219 11.55 -22.06 16.05
C ARG A 219 10.99 -20.66 16.14
N THR A 220 10.58 -20.09 15.01
CA THR A 220 10.14 -18.71 14.92
C THR A 220 9.05 -18.57 13.87
N PHE A 221 8.14 -17.65 14.14
CA PHE A 221 6.97 -17.37 13.34
C PHE A 221 6.82 -15.86 13.18
N ALA A 222 6.34 -15.42 12.03
CA ALA A 222 5.96 -14.04 11.79
C ALA A 222 4.66 -14.02 10.97
N ALA A 223 3.71 -13.18 11.38
CA ALA A 223 2.48 -12.94 10.64
C ALA A 223 2.49 -11.53 10.07
N THR A 224 1.88 -11.36 8.89
CA THR A 224 1.67 -10.04 8.30
C THR A 224 0.58 -9.27 9.07
N ARG A 225 0.64 -7.93 9.04
CA ARG A 225 -0.32 -7.09 9.76
C ARG A 225 -1.76 -7.17 9.30
N ASP A 226 -1.95 -7.52 8.03
CA ASP A 226 -3.26 -7.77 7.45
C ASP A 226 -3.81 -9.16 7.82
N ALA A 227 -3.07 -9.94 8.63
CA ALA A 227 -3.38 -11.32 9.01
C ALA A 227 -3.65 -12.25 7.81
N ARG A 228 -3.11 -11.94 6.63
CA ARG A 228 -3.28 -12.79 5.44
C ARG A 228 -2.25 -13.89 5.34
N TYR A 229 -1.04 -13.63 5.81
CA TYR A 229 0.08 -14.55 5.65
C TYR A 229 0.76 -14.87 6.97
N LEU A 230 1.15 -16.13 7.11
CA LEU A 230 2.00 -16.62 8.18
C LEU A 230 3.28 -17.20 7.56
N VAL A 231 4.43 -16.84 8.14
CA VAL A 231 5.72 -17.44 7.79
C VAL A 231 6.29 -18.16 9.01
N ALA A 232 6.80 -19.37 8.79
CA ALA A 232 7.53 -20.12 9.80
C ALA A 232 8.92 -20.51 9.30
N GLY A 233 9.87 -20.46 10.23
CA GLY A 233 11.26 -20.85 10.02
C GLY A 233 11.83 -21.50 11.28
N GLY A 234 12.96 -22.19 11.15
CA GLY A 234 13.55 -22.88 12.28
C GLY A 234 14.92 -23.50 11.98
N LYS A 235 15.09 -24.78 12.26
CA LYS A 235 16.38 -25.45 12.05
C LYS A 235 16.71 -25.80 10.60
N SER A 236 15.75 -25.63 9.70
CA SER A 236 15.99 -25.74 8.26
C SER A 236 16.24 -24.38 7.63
N ARG A 237 16.84 -24.39 6.43
CA ARG A 237 17.01 -23.20 5.59
C ARG A 237 15.74 -22.81 4.82
N PHE A 238 14.67 -23.58 4.96
CA PHE A 238 13.43 -23.37 4.24
C PHE A 238 12.43 -22.60 5.11
N LEU A 239 11.87 -21.54 4.55
CA LEU A 239 10.77 -20.80 5.13
C LEU A 239 9.48 -21.25 4.47
N HIS A 240 8.44 -21.45 5.28
CA HIS A 240 7.14 -21.88 4.79
C HIS A 240 6.16 -20.73 4.94
N LEU A 241 5.45 -20.40 3.85
CA LEU A 241 4.50 -19.29 3.76
C LEU A 241 3.09 -19.86 3.54
N TRP A 242 2.19 -19.65 4.50
CA TRP A 242 0.78 -20.02 4.40
C TRP A 242 -0.08 -18.78 4.16
N SER A 243 -1.17 -18.96 3.42
CA SER A 243 -2.30 -18.03 3.40
C SER A 243 -3.26 -18.48 4.49
N LEU A 244 -3.56 -17.57 5.41
CA LEU A 244 -4.52 -17.79 6.49
C LEU A 244 -5.96 -17.75 5.94
N ASP A 245 -6.23 -16.90 4.94
CA ASP A 245 -7.54 -16.84 4.25
C ASP A 245 -7.94 -18.19 3.63
N SER A 246 -6.99 -18.88 2.99
CA SER A 246 -7.24 -20.16 2.31
C SER A 246 -6.82 -21.38 3.11
N SER A 247 -6.18 -21.17 4.28
CA SER A 247 -5.58 -22.21 5.12
C SER A 247 -4.64 -23.17 4.35
N LYS A 248 -3.95 -22.65 3.33
CA LYS A 248 -3.07 -23.44 2.45
C LYS A 248 -1.64 -22.94 2.46
N LEU A 249 -0.70 -23.87 2.33
CA LEU A 249 0.71 -23.55 2.06
C LEU A 249 0.81 -23.00 0.64
N ILE A 250 1.30 -21.77 0.49
CA ILE A 250 1.42 -21.11 -0.81
C ILE A 250 2.82 -21.34 -1.38
N ARG A 251 3.85 -21.14 -0.54
CA ARG A 251 5.25 -21.16 -0.99
C ARG A 251 6.19 -21.74 0.06
N VAL A 252 7.28 -22.29 -0.43
CA VAL A 252 8.48 -22.63 0.34
C VAL A 252 9.62 -21.80 -0.21
N ILE A 253 10.20 -20.93 0.61
CA ILE A 253 11.31 -20.05 0.24
C ILE A 253 12.61 -20.68 0.74
N GLU A 254 13.55 -20.94 -0.17
CA GLU A 254 14.86 -21.48 0.16
C GLU A 254 15.85 -20.33 0.42
N MET A 255 16.42 -20.30 1.63
CA MET A 255 17.50 -19.36 1.96
C MET A 255 18.84 -19.81 1.37
N PRO A 256 19.79 -18.87 1.13
CA PRO A 256 21.11 -19.20 0.59
C PRO A 256 21.80 -20.32 1.39
N ALA A 257 22.59 -21.18 0.74
CA ALA A 257 23.19 -22.37 1.37
C ALA A 257 24.04 -22.09 2.62
N LYS A 258 24.51 -20.86 2.82
CA LYS A 258 25.21 -20.42 4.04
C LYS A 258 24.28 -20.35 5.26
N VAL A 259 22.98 -20.13 5.04
CA VAL A 259 21.95 -20.15 6.07
C VAL A 259 21.58 -21.61 6.36
N LYS A 260 21.84 -22.06 7.57
CA LYS A 260 21.52 -23.40 8.05
C LYS A 260 20.30 -23.39 8.96
N ALA A 261 20.12 -22.33 9.75
CA ALA A 261 19.02 -22.17 10.68
C ALA A 261 18.59 -20.71 10.80
N VAL A 262 17.31 -20.52 11.06
CA VAL A 262 16.64 -19.24 11.25
C VAL A 262 16.37 -19.05 12.75
N LYS A 263 16.91 -17.98 13.31
CA LYS A 263 16.78 -17.61 14.73
C LYS A 263 15.51 -16.79 14.98
N GLN A 264 15.21 -15.83 14.11
CA GLN A 264 14.07 -14.92 14.27
C GLN A 264 13.51 -14.48 12.91
N LEU A 265 12.19 -14.33 12.84
CA LEU A 265 11.46 -13.77 11.71
C LEU A 265 10.70 -12.52 12.16
N GLU A 266 10.72 -11.47 11.33
CA GLU A 266 9.95 -10.25 11.61
C GLU A 266 9.60 -9.54 10.30
N PHE A 267 8.32 -9.19 10.12
CA PHE A 267 7.89 -8.40 8.98
C PHE A 267 8.29 -6.94 9.15
N LEU A 268 8.85 -6.36 8.10
CA LEU A 268 9.12 -4.95 8.01
C LEU A 268 7.88 -4.26 7.42
N PRO A 269 7.13 -3.47 8.21
CA PRO A 269 5.97 -2.77 7.71
C PRO A 269 6.42 -1.68 6.74
N ASP A 270 5.92 -1.70 5.52
CA ASP A 270 6.24 -0.64 4.57
C ASP A 270 5.50 0.64 4.98
N SER A 271 6.26 1.67 5.35
CA SER A 271 5.71 2.99 5.67
C SER A 271 5.17 3.73 4.44
N TYR A 272 5.52 3.28 3.23
CA TYR A 272 5.18 3.93 1.96
C TYR A 272 4.01 3.26 1.21
N GLN A 273 3.79 1.95 1.37
CA GLN A 273 2.61 1.25 0.88
C GLN A 273 1.74 0.81 2.06
N LYS A 274 0.67 1.55 2.33
CA LYS A 274 -0.47 1.01 3.08
C LYS A 274 -1.02 -0.20 2.31
N GLY A 275 -0.72 -1.43 2.73
CA GLY A 275 -1.54 -2.57 2.31
C GLY A 275 -0.96 -3.97 2.43
N VAL A 276 0.35 -4.20 2.29
CA VAL A 276 0.91 -5.57 2.39
C VAL A 276 2.33 -5.50 2.95
N ASP A 277 2.60 -6.20 4.06
CA ASP A 277 3.95 -6.39 4.57
C ASP A 277 4.69 -7.38 3.64
N GLN A 278 5.26 -6.88 2.54
CA GLN A 278 5.94 -7.72 1.54
C GLN A 278 7.40 -8.03 1.90
N ILE A 279 7.97 -7.32 2.87
CA ILE A 279 9.37 -7.47 3.25
C ILE A 279 9.46 -8.27 4.55
N LEU A 280 10.03 -9.46 4.47
CA LEU A 280 10.32 -10.32 5.61
C LEU A 280 11.79 -10.19 5.99
N GLY A 281 12.06 -9.82 7.23
CA GLY A 281 13.37 -9.92 7.85
C GLY A 281 13.61 -11.33 8.41
N VAL A 282 14.74 -11.93 8.03
CA VAL A 282 15.15 -13.28 8.41
C VAL A 282 16.51 -13.21 9.11
N LEU A 283 16.52 -13.39 10.43
CA LEU A 283 17.75 -13.47 11.22
C LEU A 283 18.24 -14.91 11.21
N SER A 284 19.40 -15.14 10.64
CA SER A 284 20.00 -16.47 10.53
C SER A 284 21.07 -16.72 11.59
N GLN A 285 21.54 -17.98 11.65
CA GLN A 285 22.51 -18.40 12.66
C GLN A 285 23.85 -17.65 12.61
N ASP A 286 24.20 -17.10 11.44
CA ASP A 286 25.41 -16.30 11.18
C ASP A 286 25.35 -14.87 11.74
N GLY A 287 24.27 -14.50 12.43
CA GLY A 287 24.13 -13.18 13.06
C GLY A 287 23.79 -12.06 12.09
N ILE A 288 23.42 -12.39 10.85
CA ILE A 288 23.01 -11.43 9.82
C ILE A 288 21.49 -11.49 9.67
N MET A 289 20.84 -10.34 9.64
CA MET A 289 19.41 -10.19 9.39
C MET A 289 19.19 -9.81 7.93
N ARG A 290 18.58 -10.71 7.16
CA ARG A 290 18.37 -10.58 5.71
C ARG A 290 16.94 -10.17 5.42
N PHE A 291 16.74 -9.09 4.68
CA PHE A 291 15.41 -8.63 4.27
C PHE A 291 15.10 -9.14 2.88
N ILE A 292 14.09 -10.01 2.78
CA ILE A 292 13.65 -10.63 1.54
C ILE A 292 12.26 -10.12 1.18
N ASN A 293 11.99 -9.94 -0.12
CA ASN A 293 10.64 -9.74 -0.60
C ASN A 293 9.95 -11.11 -0.73
N THR A 294 8.82 -11.31 -0.06
CA THR A 294 8.09 -12.59 -0.03
C THR A 294 7.44 -12.95 -1.36
N ASP A 295 7.05 -11.96 -2.18
CA ASP A 295 6.43 -12.18 -3.49
C ASP A 295 7.47 -12.51 -4.56
N LEU A 296 8.56 -11.74 -4.58
CA LEU A 296 9.64 -11.90 -5.56
C LEU A 296 10.66 -12.96 -5.16
N CYS A 297 10.67 -13.40 -3.90
CA CYS A 297 11.67 -14.29 -3.31
C CYS A 297 13.11 -13.79 -3.54
N LYS A 298 13.30 -12.47 -3.48
CA LYS A 298 14.60 -11.82 -3.70
C LYS A 298 15.10 -11.17 -2.41
N LEU A 299 16.39 -11.34 -2.14
CA LEU A 299 17.10 -10.56 -1.13
C LEU A 299 17.15 -9.09 -1.57
N LEU A 300 16.74 -8.19 -0.68
CA LEU A 300 16.74 -6.76 -0.91
C LEU A 300 18.00 -6.12 -0.31
N PHE A 301 18.22 -6.34 0.97
CA PHE A 301 19.38 -5.87 1.74
C PHE A 301 19.56 -6.74 2.99
N ASP A 302 20.70 -6.60 3.64
CA ASP A 302 20.99 -7.25 4.91
C ASP A 302 21.61 -6.26 5.91
N ILE A 303 21.42 -6.56 7.21
CA ILE A 303 22.01 -5.79 8.30
C ILE A 303 22.78 -6.73 9.23
N GLY A 304 23.85 -6.19 9.81
CA GLY A 304 24.75 -6.92 10.70
C GLY A 304 25.99 -7.44 9.98
N SER A 305 26.98 -7.84 10.77
CA SER A 305 28.23 -8.40 10.27
C SER A 305 28.56 -9.68 11.03
N THR A 306 29.47 -10.48 10.47
CA THR A 306 29.97 -11.70 11.14
C THR A 306 30.82 -11.40 12.38
N GLU A 307 31.38 -10.19 12.48
CA GLU A 307 32.18 -9.75 13.63
C GLU A 307 31.32 -9.25 14.79
N ALA A 308 30.18 -8.61 14.49
CA ALA A 308 29.22 -8.11 15.46
C ALA A 308 27.84 -8.71 15.19
N GLY A 309 27.74 -10.03 15.39
CA GLY A 309 26.52 -10.80 15.12
C GLY A 309 25.31 -10.26 15.87
N ILE A 310 24.14 -10.32 15.23
CA ILE A 310 22.87 -9.90 15.82
C ILE A 310 22.25 -11.08 16.58
N LYS A 311 21.91 -10.85 17.85
CA LYS A 311 21.23 -11.81 18.74
C LYS A 311 19.71 -11.72 18.64
N SER A 312 19.16 -10.50 18.57
CA SER A 312 17.72 -10.25 18.51
C SER A 312 17.45 -8.95 17.76
N VAL A 313 16.35 -8.89 17.03
CA VAL A 313 15.89 -7.69 16.33
C VAL A 313 14.50 -7.30 16.84
N THR A 314 14.17 -6.02 16.76
CA THR A 314 12.81 -5.53 16.84
C THR A 314 12.62 -4.42 15.82
N VAL A 315 11.51 -4.45 15.10
CA VAL A 315 11.13 -3.48 14.09
C VAL A 315 10.03 -2.58 14.64
N GLY A 316 10.20 -1.27 14.49
CA GLY A 316 9.19 -0.31 14.96
C GLY A 316 7.88 -0.46 14.18
N VAL A 317 6.75 -0.21 14.85
CA VAL A 317 5.43 -0.42 14.24
C VAL A 317 5.25 0.46 12.97
N GLY A 318 5.92 1.60 12.87
CA GLY A 318 5.87 2.48 11.71
C GLY A 318 6.91 2.19 10.64
N GLY A 319 7.72 1.13 10.79
CA GLY A 319 8.73 0.73 9.80
C GLY A 319 9.85 1.74 9.58
N ARG A 320 10.03 2.71 10.49
CA ARG A 320 11.05 3.76 10.33
C ARG A 320 12.41 3.34 10.88
N HIS A 321 12.42 2.62 11.99
CA HIS A 321 13.62 2.24 12.72
C HIS A 321 13.62 0.75 13.03
N ILE A 322 14.81 0.16 13.02
CA ILE A 322 15.07 -1.21 13.46
C ILE A 322 16.06 -1.12 14.62
N VAL A 323 15.80 -1.85 15.71
CA VAL A 323 16.74 -1.97 16.83
C VAL A 323 17.23 -3.41 16.90
N ALA A 324 18.54 -3.59 16.83
CA ALA A 324 19.20 -4.87 16.96
C ALA A 324 20.01 -4.92 18.26
N VAL A 325 19.90 -6.03 18.98
CA VAL A 325 20.79 -6.40 20.08
C VAL A 325 21.89 -7.26 19.50
N THR A 326 23.14 -6.83 19.64
CA THR A 326 24.34 -7.58 19.19
C THR A 326 24.73 -8.68 20.18
N GLU A 327 25.53 -9.65 19.74
CA GLU A 327 26.09 -10.70 20.61
C GLU A 327 27.02 -10.11 21.68
N ASP A 328 27.68 -8.98 21.38
CA ASP A 328 28.43 -8.16 22.35
C ASP A 328 27.52 -7.44 23.39
N GLY A 329 26.20 -7.63 23.30
CA GLY A 329 25.18 -7.02 24.15
C GLY A 329 25.02 -5.51 23.99
N ASN A 330 25.51 -4.92 22.90
CA ASN A 330 25.25 -3.53 22.54
C ASN A 330 23.98 -3.42 21.71
N LEU A 331 23.31 -2.25 21.76
CA LEU A 331 22.17 -1.96 20.90
C LEU A 331 22.63 -1.19 19.66
N GLN A 332 22.10 -1.54 18.50
CA GLN A 332 22.28 -0.83 17.25
C GLN A 332 20.92 -0.38 16.72
N VAL A 333 20.80 0.91 16.40
CA VAL A 333 19.58 1.49 15.82
C VAL A 333 19.86 1.83 14.36
N PHE A 334 19.04 1.27 13.47
CA PHE A 334 19.13 1.44 12.03
C PHE A 334 17.95 2.26 11.50
N SER A 335 18.19 3.04 10.44
CA SER A 335 17.13 3.72 9.69
C SER A 335 16.72 2.88 8.49
N VAL A 336 15.45 2.50 8.43
CA VAL A 336 14.88 1.76 7.30
C VAL A 336 14.87 2.63 6.04
N GLN A 337 14.62 3.93 6.18
CA GLN A 337 14.64 4.86 5.05
C GLN A 337 16.02 4.91 4.36
N ALA A 338 17.09 4.82 5.15
CA ALA A 338 18.45 4.78 4.61
C ALA A 338 18.75 3.43 3.95
N LEU A 339 18.38 2.32 4.58
CA LEU A 339 18.54 0.97 4.03
C LEU A 339 17.76 0.78 2.72
N ALA A 340 16.58 1.38 2.61
CA ALA A 340 15.74 1.32 1.42
C ALA A 340 16.04 2.44 0.39
N ALA A 341 17.02 3.31 0.64
CA ALA A 341 17.33 4.42 -0.27
C ALA A 341 17.84 3.92 -1.62
N ASP A 342 18.63 2.84 -1.62
CA ASP A 342 19.18 2.24 -2.84
C ASP A 342 18.14 1.46 -3.64
N LEU A 343 17.13 0.89 -2.97
CA LEU A 343 15.96 0.28 -3.63
C LEU A 343 15.09 1.31 -4.38
N ASN A 344 15.17 2.59 -3.99
CA ASN A 344 14.42 3.67 -4.61
C ASN A 344 15.19 4.39 -5.72
N LYS A 345 16.45 4.03 -5.98
CA LYS A 345 17.19 4.58 -7.12
C LYS A 345 16.56 4.02 -8.41
N PRO A 346 16.20 4.87 -9.39
CA PRO A 346 15.80 4.37 -10.70
C PRO A 346 16.96 3.53 -11.27
N PRO A 347 16.67 2.46 -12.04
CA PRO A 347 17.73 1.70 -12.68
C PRO A 347 18.62 2.66 -13.48
N PRO A 348 19.96 2.48 -13.45
CA PRO A 348 20.85 3.34 -14.20
C PRO A 348 20.43 3.33 -15.68
N PRO A 349 20.43 4.49 -16.36
CA PRO A 349 20.07 4.54 -17.76
C PRO A 349 21.00 3.62 -18.56
N LEU A 350 20.42 2.68 -19.31
CA LEU A 350 21.15 1.67 -20.09
C LEU A 350 21.97 2.28 -21.24
N MET A 351 21.81 3.57 -21.51
CA MET A 351 22.48 4.28 -22.59
C MET A 351 23.05 5.59 -22.04
N LYS A 352 24.38 5.69 -22.01
CA LYS A 352 25.05 6.97 -21.82
C LYS A 352 24.88 7.75 -23.13
N VAL A 353 23.99 8.73 -23.14
CA VAL A 353 23.87 9.67 -24.27
C VAL A 353 25.17 10.46 -24.33
N VAL A 354 26.04 10.10 -25.28
CA VAL A 354 27.19 10.92 -25.67
C VAL A 354 26.63 11.93 -26.68
N THR A 355 26.17 13.08 -26.20
CA THR A 355 26.03 14.26 -27.04
C THR A 355 27.44 14.78 -27.31
N GLY A 356 27.90 14.59 -28.55
CA GLY A 356 29.13 15.20 -29.02
C GLY A 356 29.00 16.71 -29.00
N ASN A 357 29.84 17.36 -28.18
CA ASN A 357 30.60 18.57 -28.51
C ASN A 357 31.23 19.10 -27.23
N THR A 358 32.48 18.68 -26.98
CA THR A 358 33.62 19.54 -26.60
C THR A 358 34.84 18.63 -26.41
N LEU A 359 35.65 18.53 -27.45
CA LEU A 359 37.06 18.19 -27.32
C LEU A 359 37.80 19.49 -26.99
N SER A 360 38.22 19.66 -25.74
CA SER A 360 39.45 20.38 -25.39
C SER A 360 39.69 20.31 -23.87
N ASP A 361 40.92 19.91 -23.52
CA ASP A 361 41.65 20.24 -22.29
C ASP A 361 41.25 19.55 -20.99
N THR A 362 41.87 18.41 -20.70
CA THR A 362 43.09 18.34 -19.87
C THR A 362 43.46 16.89 -19.55
N LEU A 363 44.68 16.50 -19.95
CA LEU A 363 45.39 15.32 -19.49
C LEU A 363 46.13 15.66 -18.18
N SER A 364 45.93 14.86 -17.15
CA SER A 364 46.99 14.52 -16.18
C SER A 364 46.65 13.22 -15.41
N THR A 365 47.42 12.17 -15.75
CA THR A 365 48.14 11.23 -14.85
C THR A 365 47.44 10.73 -13.56
N GLU A 366 47.44 9.44 -13.18
CA GLU A 366 48.16 8.25 -13.63
C GLU A 366 47.61 7.01 -12.88
N SER A 367 47.59 5.86 -13.57
CA SER A 367 47.88 4.46 -13.15
C SER A 367 47.40 3.89 -11.80
N SER A 368 46.87 2.65 -11.73
CA SER A 368 47.72 1.45 -11.79
C SER A 368 46.93 0.12 -11.95
N MET A 369 47.30 -0.65 -12.99
CA MET A 369 47.54 -2.11 -13.08
C MET A 369 46.49 -3.11 -12.52
N ARG A 370 46.13 -4.22 -13.21
CA ARG A 370 47.00 -5.18 -13.91
C ARG A 370 46.18 -6.07 -14.85
N ARG A 371 46.79 -6.40 -15.99
CA ARG A 371 46.33 -7.27 -17.08
C ARG A 371 46.28 -8.74 -16.66
N THR A 372 45.42 -9.53 -17.31
CA THR A 372 45.84 -10.76 -18.01
C THR A 372 44.94 -10.98 -19.23
N MET A 373 45.59 -11.08 -20.39
CA MET A 373 45.04 -11.55 -21.66
C MET A 373 45.44 -13.02 -21.81
N ALA A 374 44.54 -13.85 -22.33
CA ALA A 374 44.94 -14.98 -23.15
C ALA A 374 43.84 -15.26 -24.18
N SER A 375 44.18 -14.98 -25.43
CA SER A 375 43.46 -15.33 -26.65
C SER A 375 43.52 -16.83 -26.93
N SER A 376 42.48 -17.39 -27.53
CA SER A 376 42.68 -18.23 -28.71
C SER A 376 41.47 -18.20 -29.63
N THR A 377 41.73 -17.75 -30.84
CA THR A 377 40.90 -17.82 -32.03
C THR A 377 40.86 -19.25 -32.57
N HIS A 378 39.67 -19.73 -32.95
CA HIS A 378 39.53 -20.65 -34.08
C HIS A 378 38.29 -20.30 -34.88
N SER A 379 38.50 -20.25 -36.19
CA SER A 379 37.60 -19.82 -37.24
C SER A 379 37.03 -21.01 -38.02
N SER A 380 35.92 -20.74 -38.72
CA SER A 380 35.28 -21.50 -39.81
C SER A 380 34.50 -22.77 -39.37
N SER A 381 33.35 -23.11 -39.93
CA SER A 381 32.84 -22.86 -41.28
C SER A 381 31.30 -23.01 -41.36
N ARG A 382 30.74 -22.44 -42.43
CA ARG A 382 29.32 -22.38 -42.83
C ARG A 382 28.68 -23.75 -43.08
N ALA A 383 27.38 -23.84 -42.79
CA ALA A 383 26.42 -24.51 -43.68
C ALA A 383 25.18 -23.63 -43.86
N LYS A 384 24.87 -23.31 -45.13
CA LYS A 384 23.66 -22.63 -45.60
C LYS A 384 22.78 -23.67 -46.30
N SER A 385 21.49 -23.69 -45.95
CA SER A 385 20.34 -24.03 -46.81
C SER A 385 19.09 -23.86 -45.96
N SER A 386 17.95 -23.29 -46.35
CA SER A 386 17.49 -22.61 -47.55
C SER A 386 16.14 -21.99 -47.16
N ALA A 387 15.90 -20.75 -47.55
CA ALA A 387 14.66 -20.03 -47.26
C ALA A 387 13.58 -20.32 -48.33
N ALA A 388 12.34 -20.52 -47.89
CA ALA A 388 11.11 -20.11 -48.57
C ALA A 388 10.00 -20.06 -47.51
N LYS A 389 9.66 -18.85 -47.05
CA LYS A 389 8.44 -18.10 -47.38
C LYS A 389 7.19 -18.69 -46.74
N ASP A 390 6.87 -18.16 -45.56
CA ASP A 390 5.51 -17.68 -45.26
C ASP A 390 5.66 -16.28 -44.68
N LYS A 391 5.32 -15.31 -45.52
CA LYS A 391 5.08 -13.92 -45.16
C LYS A 391 3.61 -13.85 -44.81
N GLU A 392 3.28 -13.62 -43.55
CA GLU A 392 2.15 -12.80 -43.15
C GLU A 392 2.22 -12.50 -41.64
N ASN A 393 1.93 -11.25 -41.30
CA ASN A 393 1.77 -10.68 -39.96
C ASN A 393 3.02 -10.56 -39.08
N LYS A 394 3.90 -9.62 -39.47
CA LYS A 394 4.94 -9.07 -38.60
C LYS A 394 5.05 -7.56 -38.78
N GLU A 395 3.94 -6.85 -38.58
CA GLU A 395 3.95 -5.39 -38.43
C GLU A 395 3.06 -5.04 -37.23
N ASN A 396 3.53 -4.09 -36.41
CA ASN A 396 2.95 -3.54 -35.18
C ASN A 396 3.31 -4.20 -33.83
N TYR A 397 4.60 -4.35 -33.55
CA TYR A 397 5.08 -4.42 -32.17
C TYR A 397 6.28 -3.49 -31.96
N ASP A 398 6.03 -2.17 -31.90
CA ASP A 398 7.03 -1.25 -31.31
C ASP A 398 6.48 0.12 -30.83
N GLU A 399 5.26 0.17 -30.27
CA GLU A 399 4.73 1.39 -29.65
C GLU A 399 4.15 1.13 -28.25
N LEU A 400 5.03 0.90 -27.27
CA LEU A 400 4.77 1.10 -25.83
C LEU A 400 6.04 0.68 -25.09
N GLY A 401 6.98 1.61 -24.89
CA GLY A 401 8.30 1.35 -24.27
C GLY A 401 8.26 0.42 -23.04
N GLY A 402 8.36 -0.88 -23.28
CA GLY A 402 8.40 -1.97 -22.30
C GLY A 402 7.09 -2.39 -21.61
N LEU A 403 5.95 -1.73 -21.78
CA LEU A 403 4.69 -2.04 -21.08
C LEU A 403 3.67 -2.69 -22.03
N ASN A 404 3.54 -4.02 -21.97
CA ASN A 404 2.56 -4.75 -22.77
C ASN A 404 1.14 -4.61 -22.17
N LYS A 405 0.17 -4.13 -22.96
CA LYS A 405 -1.27 -4.01 -22.61
C LYS A 405 -1.85 -5.32 -22.08
N GLU A 406 -1.43 -6.47 -22.63
CA GLU A 406 -1.86 -7.80 -22.16
C GLU A 406 -1.37 -8.11 -20.74
N LYS A 407 -0.14 -7.70 -20.40
CA LYS A 407 0.39 -7.86 -19.03
C LYS A 407 -0.36 -6.99 -18.04
N LEU A 408 -0.73 -5.77 -18.45
CA LEU A 408 -1.53 -4.85 -17.64
C LEU A 408 -2.93 -5.42 -17.37
N LEU A 409 -3.60 -5.94 -18.41
CA LEU A 409 -4.88 -6.64 -18.26
C LEU A 409 -4.74 -7.91 -17.41
N GLY A 410 -3.63 -8.64 -17.50
CA GLY A 410 -3.33 -9.78 -16.63
C GLY A 410 -3.20 -9.39 -15.14
N ILE A 411 -2.57 -8.25 -14.86
CA ILE A 411 -2.49 -7.69 -13.50
C ILE A 411 -3.90 -7.33 -13.00
N LEU A 412 -4.73 -6.69 -13.83
CA LEU A 412 -6.10 -6.35 -13.45
C LEU A 412 -6.97 -7.59 -13.22
N LYS A 413 -6.87 -8.62 -14.06
CA LYS A 413 -7.61 -9.88 -13.86
C LYS A 413 -7.18 -10.62 -12.59
N GLY A 414 -5.90 -10.54 -12.21
CA GLY A 414 -5.38 -11.19 -11.00
C GLY A 414 -5.63 -10.43 -9.70
N TYR A 415 -5.40 -9.10 -9.71
CA TYR A 415 -5.38 -8.27 -8.49
C TYR A 415 -6.53 -7.26 -8.41
N GLY A 416 -7.22 -6.98 -9.53
CA GLY A 416 -8.34 -6.03 -9.62
C GLY A 416 -7.93 -4.56 -9.74
N GLU A 417 -6.68 -4.21 -9.44
CA GLU A 417 -6.18 -2.83 -9.44
C GLU A 417 -4.69 -2.75 -9.79
N TYR A 418 -4.24 -1.55 -10.18
CA TYR A 418 -2.83 -1.26 -10.37
C TYR A 418 -2.15 -0.82 -9.06
N PRO A 419 -0.86 -1.11 -8.88
CA PRO A 419 -0.12 -0.63 -7.72
C PRO A 419 -0.13 0.90 -7.63
N ALA A 420 -0.52 1.46 -6.47
CA ALA A 420 -0.71 2.90 -6.28
C ALA A 420 0.52 3.76 -6.68
N LYS A 421 1.74 3.24 -6.46
CA LYS A 421 2.99 3.92 -6.82
C LYS A 421 3.13 4.19 -8.32
N TYR A 422 2.61 3.28 -9.16
CA TYR A 422 2.76 3.35 -10.61
C TYR A 422 1.47 3.77 -11.32
N ARG A 423 0.32 3.81 -10.63
CA ARG A 423 -1.00 4.10 -11.20
C ARG A 423 -1.02 5.33 -12.12
N MET A 424 -0.57 6.48 -11.62
CA MET A 424 -0.55 7.72 -12.43
C MET A 424 0.34 7.61 -13.68
N PHE A 425 1.46 6.89 -13.57
CA PHE A 425 2.35 6.64 -14.70
C PHE A 425 1.72 5.68 -15.71
N ILE A 426 1.06 4.62 -15.22
CA ILE A 426 0.32 3.65 -16.04
C ILE A 426 -0.80 4.36 -16.80
N TRP A 427 -1.63 5.18 -16.12
CA TRP A 427 -2.72 5.93 -16.77
C TRP A 427 -2.21 6.85 -17.88
N ARG A 428 -1.13 7.61 -17.61
CA ARG A 428 -0.47 8.46 -18.62
C ARG A 428 0.01 7.66 -19.83
N LYS A 429 0.51 6.43 -19.62
CA LYS A 429 1.01 5.58 -20.70
C LYS A 429 -0.10 4.87 -21.48
N ILE A 430 -1.14 4.37 -20.79
CA ILE A 430 -2.32 3.76 -21.42
C ILE A 430 -3.01 4.77 -22.33
N LEU A 431 -3.16 6.02 -21.86
CA LEU A 431 -3.78 7.09 -22.64
C LEU A 431 -2.85 7.71 -23.70
N ASN A 432 -1.56 7.32 -23.74
CA ASN A 432 -0.55 7.90 -24.61
C ASN A 432 -0.59 9.44 -24.65
N LEU A 433 -0.63 10.07 -23.47
CA LEU A 433 -0.85 11.52 -23.35
C LEU A 433 0.26 12.30 -24.08
N PRO A 434 -0.09 13.32 -24.89
CA PRO A 434 0.85 13.98 -25.79
C PRO A 434 1.79 14.99 -25.11
N GLU A 435 1.46 15.49 -23.92
CA GLU A 435 2.22 16.51 -23.18
C GLU A 435 2.46 17.80 -23.98
N ASN A 436 1.39 18.36 -24.53
CA ASN A 436 1.42 19.59 -25.33
C ASN A 436 1.58 20.83 -24.45
N PHE A 437 2.81 21.06 -23.95
CA PHE A 437 3.14 22.19 -23.06
C PHE A 437 2.72 23.55 -23.63
N SER A 438 3.08 23.85 -24.89
CA SER A 438 2.80 25.14 -25.53
C SER A 438 1.31 25.40 -25.74
N ALA A 439 0.57 24.38 -26.21
CA ALA A 439 -0.87 24.49 -26.44
C ALA A 439 -1.64 24.69 -25.14
N TYR A 440 -1.26 23.97 -24.07
CA TYR A 440 -1.88 24.15 -22.76
C TYR A 440 -1.53 25.49 -22.11
N ALA A 441 -0.29 25.97 -22.26
CA ALA A 441 0.10 27.30 -21.81
C ALA A 441 -0.77 28.38 -22.46
N ALA A 442 -0.97 28.32 -23.78
CA ALA A 442 -1.83 29.26 -24.51
C ALA A 442 -3.29 29.26 -24.01
N LEU A 443 -3.82 28.13 -23.56
CA LEU A 443 -5.16 28.06 -22.95
C LEU A 443 -5.20 28.67 -21.55
N VAL A 444 -4.15 28.47 -20.75
CA VAL A 444 -4.03 29.04 -19.40
C VAL A 444 -3.83 30.55 -19.45
N ASP A 445 -3.09 31.05 -20.43
CA ASP A 445 -2.78 32.48 -20.59
C ASP A 445 -4.04 33.32 -20.88
N LYS A 446 -5.11 32.69 -21.39
CA LYS A 446 -6.45 33.31 -21.53
C LYS A 446 -7.13 33.62 -20.19
N GLY A 447 -6.59 33.14 -19.07
CA GLY A 447 -7.09 33.41 -17.73
C GLY A 447 -8.35 32.64 -17.35
N ALA A 448 -9.00 33.07 -16.26
CA ALA A 448 -10.20 32.42 -15.74
C ALA A 448 -11.39 32.59 -16.71
N HIS A 449 -12.02 31.48 -17.07
CA HIS A 449 -13.18 31.49 -17.95
C HIS A 449 -14.41 32.04 -17.19
N PRO A 450 -15.28 32.85 -17.82
CA PRO A 450 -16.41 33.50 -17.14
C PRO A 450 -17.29 32.53 -16.37
N ALA A 451 -17.57 31.35 -16.95
CA ALA A 451 -18.35 30.27 -16.36
C ALA A 451 -17.90 29.83 -14.96
N TYR A 452 -16.60 29.93 -14.66
CA TYR A 452 -16.01 29.43 -13.42
C TYR A 452 -15.50 30.53 -12.50
N SER A 453 -15.82 31.80 -12.78
CA SER A 453 -15.43 32.93 -11.92
C SER A 453 -16.01 32.78 -10.51
N LYS A 454 -17.29 32.36 -10.42
CA LYS A 454 -18.04 32.13 -9.18
C LYS A 454 -18.05 30.64 -8.76
N LEU A 455 -17.06 29.83 -9.18
CA LEU A 455 -17.03 28.37 -8.93
C LEU A 455 -17.16 28.00 -7.44
N HIS A 456 -16.64 28.85 -6.54
CA HIS A 456 -16.68 28.63 -5.10
C HIS A 456 -18.11 28.66 -4.50
N GLU A 457 -19.05 29.33 -5.16
CA GLU A 457 -20.47 29.37 -4.77
C GLU A 457 -21.21 28.12 -5.25
N ILE A 458 -20.90 27.68 -6.48
CA ILE A 458 -21.56 26.54 -7.14
C ILE A 458 -21.04 25.20 -6.59
N TYR A 459 -19.73 25.11 -6.31
CA TYR A 459 -19.09 23.88 -5.84
C TYR A 459 -18.09 24.18 -4.70
N PRO A 460 -18.58 24.24 -3.44
CA PRO A 460 -17.78 24.68 -2.30
C PRO A 460 -16.75 23.62 -1.87
N ILE A 461 -15.47 23.90 -2.13
CA ILE A 461 -14.34 23.04 -1.72
C ILE A 461 -13.60 23.67 -0.53
N LYS A 462 -13.42 22.90 0.56
CA LYS A 462 -12.70 23.34 1.77
C LYS A 462 -11.25 23.77 1.50
N SER A 463 -10.58 23.10 0.56
CA SER A 463 -9.19 23.41 0.19
C SER A 463 -9.11 24.48 -0.89
N ARG A 464 -8.64 25.69 -0.52
CA ARG A 464 -8.42 26.81 -1.45
C ARG A 464 -7.42 26.46 -2.56
N LYS A 465 -6.41 25.61 -2.28
CA LYS A 465 -5.44 25.16 -3.29
C LYS A 465 -6.14 24.33 -4.37
N LEU A 466 -6.93 23.33 -3.97
CA LEU A 466 -7.65 22.47 -4.91
C LEU A 466 -8.68 23.25 -5.73
N LEU A 467 -9.39 24.18 -5.09
CA LEU A 467 -10.36 25.03 -5.77
C LEU A 467 -9.71 25.85 -6.90
N ARG A 468 -8.52 26.45 -6.64
CA ARG A 468 -7.77 27.19 -7.68
C ARG A 468 -7.30 26.29 -8.83
N ILE A 469 -6.86 25.07 -8.51
CA ILE A 469 -6.43 24.11 -9.54
C ILE A 469 -7.64 23.69 -10.39
N LEU A 470 -8.76 23.33 -9.75
CA LEU A 470 -10.00 22.97 -10.44
C LEU A 470 -10.48 24.11 -11.34
N GLN A 471 -10.55 25.34 -10.82
CA GLN A 471 -10.94 26.52 -11.60
C GLN A 471 -10.05 26.72 -12.83
N ARG A 472 -8.73 26.53 -12.69
CA ARG A 472 -7.77 26.64 -13.79
C ARG A 472 -7.97 25.57 -14.86
N ILE A 473 -8.16 24.31 -14.45
CA ILE A 473 -8.39 23.18 -15.37
C ILE A 473 -9.71 23.36 -16.11
N LEU A 474 -10.80 23.68 -15.40
CA LEU A 474 -12.11 23.94 -15.98
C LEU A 474 -12.07 25.13 -16.94
N SER A 475 -11.37 26.21 -16.57
CA SER A 475 -11.19 27.38 -17.45
C SER A 475 -10.45 27.02 -18.74
N ALA A 476 -9.39 26.21 -18.64
CA ALA A 476 -8.67 25.72 -19.82
C ALA A 476 -9.57 24.85 -20.72
N LEU A 477 -10.45 24.02 -20.14
CA LEU A 477 -11.42 23.22 -20.90
C LEU A 477 -12.47 24.11 -21.58
N GLY A 478 -13.03 25.10 -20.89
CA GLY A 478 -13.97 26.07 -21.48
C GLY A 478 -13.35 26.88 -22.62
N HIS A 479 -12.07 27.27 -22.49
CA HIS A 479 -11.32 27.93 -23.56
C HIS A 479 -10.93 27.01 -24.72
N TRP A 480 -10.90 25.70 -24.49
CA TRP A 480 -10.63 24.70 -25.53
C TRP A 480 -11.88 24.42 -26.36
N SER A 481 -13.05 24.32 -25.72
CA SER A 481 -14.33 24.23 -26.42
C SER A 481 -15.46 24.89 -25.62
N PRO A 482 -16.33 25.70 -26.26
CA PRO A 482 -17.39 26.45 -25.57
C PRO A 482 -18.33 25.58 -24.73
N ILE A 483 -18.66 24.37 -25.21
CA ILE A 483 -19.60 23.48 -24.52
C ILE A 483 -19.14 23.16 -23.10
N PHE A 484 -17.84 23.03 -22.86
CA PHE A 484 -17.33 22.72 -21.52
C PHE A 484 -17.67 23.82 -20.53
N GLY A 485 -17.72 25.08 -20.96
CA GLY A 485 -18.19 26.21 -20.14
C GLY A 485 -19.68 26.17 -19.79
N GLU A 486 -20.51 25.45 -20.54
CA GLU A 486 -21.97 25.34 -20.30
C GLU A 486 -22.36 24.13 -19.45
N ILE A 487 -21.47 23.14 -19.30
CA ILE A 487 -21.78 21.91 -18.58
C ILE A 487 -21.74 22.12 -17.06
N GLN A 488 -22.90 21.94 -16.41
CA GLN A 488 -23.06 22.16 -14.96
C GLN A 488 -22.38 21.08 -14.10
N TYR A 489 -22.38 19.81 -14.53
CA TYR A 489 -21.79 18.70 -13.78
C TYR A 489 -20.26 18.60 -13.92
N LEU A 490 -19.64 19.41 -14.79
CA LEU A 490 -18.20 19.31 -15.11
C LEU A 490 -17.28 19.49 -13.88
N PRO A 491 -17.59 20.36 -12.89
CA PRO A 491 -16.83 20.41 -11.64
C PRO A 491 -16.83 19.09 -10.88
N SER A 492 -17.99 18.45 -10.71
CA SER A 492 -18.13 17.14 -10.05
C SER A 492 -17.39 16.05 -10.84
N PHE A 493 -17.46 16.09 -12.18
CA PHE A 493 -16.76 15.18 -13.07
C PHE A 493 -15.23 15.30 -12.94
N ALA A 494 -14.70 16.53 -12.97
CA ALA A 494 -13.26 16.78 -13.02
C ALA A 494 -12.57 16.67 -11.65
N PHE A 495 -13.29 16.94 -10.56
CA PHE A 495 -12.71 17.04 -9.22
C PHE A 495 -11.95 15.78 -8.74
N PRO A 496 -12.42 14.53 -8.95
CA PRO A 496 -11.68 13.32 -8.59
C PRO A 496 -10.29 13.25 -9.24
N PHE A 497 -10.20 13.61 -10.52
CA PHE A 497 -8.94 13.64 -11.28
C PHE A 497 -8.02 14.78 -10.83
N VAL A 498 -8.58 15.96 -10.56
CA VAL A 498 -7.81 17.09 -10.00
C VAL A 498 -7.23 16.74 -8.63
N LYS A 499 -8.00 16.05 -7.79
CA LYS A 499 -7.54 15.57 -6.48
C LYS A 499 -6.40 14.54 -6.62
N LEU A 500 -6.37 13.75 -7.69
CA LEU A 500 -5.32 12.78 -7.97
C LEU A 500 -4.05 13.44 -8.56
N PHE A 501 -4.20 14.36 -9.52
CA PHE A 501 -3.10 14.99 -10.27
C PHE A 501 -2.78 16.44 -9.83
N GLN A 502 -2.79 16.71 -8.53
CA GLN A 502 -2.61 18.08 -7.97
C GLN A 502 -1.25 18.72 -8.29
N ASN A 503 -0.24 17.93 -8.64
CA ASN A 503 1.12 18.39 -8.89
C ASN A 503 1.44 18.57 -10.38
N ASN A 504 0.60 18.05 -11.29
CA ASN A 504 0.83 18.12 -12.73
C ASN A 504 -0.46 18.49 -13.46
N HIS A 505 -0.68 19.80 -13.60
CA HIS A 505 -1.91 20.36 -14.17
C HIS A 505 -2.07 20.03 -15.66
N LEU A 506 -0.97 19.97 -16.42
CA LEU A 506 -1.01 19.62 -17.85
C LEU A 506 -1.55 18.19 -18.03
N VAL A 507 -0.95 17.23 -17.33
CA VAL A 507 -1.38 15.83 -17.40
C VAL A 507 -2.81 15.67 -16.90
N CYS A 508 -3.21 16.42 -15.88
CA CYS A 508 -4.60 16.43 -15.41
C CYS A 508 -5.58 16.92 -16.48
N PHE A 509 -5.25 18.03 -17.15
CA PHE A 509 -6.03 18.57 -18.25
C PHE A 509 -6.15 17.57 -19.41
N GLU A 510 -5.02 17.04 -19.89
CA GLU A 510 -5.02 16.08 -21.00
C GLU A 510 -5.74 14.78 -20.66
N LEU A 511 -5.65 14.32 -19.41
CA LEU A 511 -6.37 13.15 -18.94
C LEU A 511 -7.89 13.39 -18.97
N ILE A 512 -8.38 14.50 -18.41
CA ILE A 512 -9.81 14.85 -18.44
C ILE A 512 -10.29 15.04 -19.88
N ALA A 513 -9.53 15.75 -20.71
CA ALA A 513 -9.82 15.94 -22.13
C ALA A 513 -9.90 14.60 -22.89
N SER A 514 -8.96 13.68 -22.64
CA SER A 514 -8.96 12.34 -23.24
C SER A 514 -10.21 11.56 -22.84
N ILE A 515 -10.62 11.65 -21.57
CA ILE A 515 -11.82 10.98 -21.06
C ILE A 515 -13.08 11.56 -21.71
N LEU A 516 -13.21 12.88 -21.78
CA LEU A 516 -14.36 13.56 -22.40
C LEU A 516 -14.49 13.24 -23.90
N VAL A 517 -13.37 13.14 -24.62
CA VAL A 517 -13.38 12.82 -26.06
C VAL A 517 -13.70 11.35 -26.33
N ASN A 518 -13.15 10.42 -25.52
CA ASN A 518 -13.23 8.98 -25.79
C ASN A 518 -14.36 8.26 -25.05
N TRP A 519 -14.59 8.56 -23.77
CA TRP A 519 -15.68 7.95 -22.98
C TRP A 519 -16.93 8.81 -22.97
N GLY A 520 -16.82 10.11 -23.30
CA GLY A 520 -17.94 11.04 -23.49
C GLY A 520 -18.51 11.05 -24.91
N GLN A 521 -18.24 10.03 -25.73
CA GLN A 521 -18.81 9.92 -27.07
C GLN A 521 -20.35 9.88 -27.00
N HIS A 522 -21.02 10.63 -27.87
CA HIS A 522 -22.48 10.82 -27.90
C HIS A 522 -23.10 11.48 -26.66
N TRP A 523 -22.30 11.93 -25.67
CA TRP A 523 -22.85 12.57 -24.46
C TRP A 523 -23.49 13.93 -24.72
N PHE A 524 -23.07 14.61 -25.79
CA PHE A 524 -23.39 16.00 -26.05
C PHE A 524 -24.34 16.22 -27.23
N GLU A 525 -24.83 15.15 -27.87
CA GLU A 525 -25.68 15.24 -29.08
C GLU A 525 -27.01 15.97 -28.83
N TYR A 526 -27.57 15.78 -27.64
CA TYR A 526 -28.87 16.36 -27.24
C TYR A 526 -28.72 17.44 -26.16
N PHE A 527 -27.51 17.97 -25.96
CA PHE A 527 -27.25 19.00 -24.96
C PHE A 527 -28.24 20.19 -25.10
N PRO A 528 -28.89 20.65 -24.01
CA PRO A 528 -28.56 20.44 -22.60
C PRO A 528 -29.16 19.18 -21.94
N ASN A 529 -29.93 18.36 -22.67
CA ASN A 529 -30.55 17.17 -22.12
C ASN A 529 -29.52 16.04 -21.93
N PRO A 530 -29.76 15.11 -20.98
CA PRO A 530 -28.94 13.91 -20.83
C PRO A 530 -28.86 13.10 -22.14
N PRO A 531 -27.79 12.30 -22.34
CA PRO A 531 -27.59 11.58 -23.58
C PRO A 531 -28.50 10.35 -23.70
N ILE A 532 -29.67 10.57 -24.30
CA ILE A 532 -30.73 9.56 -24.45
C ILE A 532 -30.20 8.28 -25.13
N ASN A 533 -29.34 8.40 -26.14
CA ASN A 533 -28.77 7.24 -26.85
C ASN A 533 -27.92 6.37 -25.91
N VAL A 534 -27.06 6.99 -25.10
CA VAL A 534 -26.17 6.29 -24.15
C VAL A 534 -27.00 5.66 -23.02
N LEU A 535 -27.98 6.39 -22.51
CA LEU A 535 -28.88 5.90 -21.47
C LEU A 535 -29.77 4.76 -21.97
N GLY A 536 -30.21 4.81 -23.23
CA GLY A 536 -30.94 3.73 -23.89
C GLY A 536 -30.10 2.46 -24.06
N MET A 537 -28.80 2.58 -24.36
CA MET A 537 -27.89 1.42 -24.37
C MET A 537 -27.81 0.75 -23.00
N ILE A 538 -27.66 1.54 -21.93
CA ILE A 538 -27.62 1.02 -20.55
C ILE A 538 -28.93 0.33 -20.18
N GLU A 539 -30.05 0.92 -20.53
CA GLU A 539 -31.37 0.35 -20.28
C GLU A 539 -31.60 -0.97 -21.03
N ASN A 540 -31.23 -1.03 -22.31
CA ASN A 540 -31.32 -2.25 -23.12
C ASN A 540 -30.44 -3.38 -22.57
N MET A 541 -29.23 -3.06 -22.11
CA MET A 541 -28.34 -4.03 -21.46
C MET A 541 -28.94 -4.52 -20.12
N LEU A 542 -29.50 -3.62 -19.31
CA LEU A 542 -30.14 -3.98 -18.06
C LEU A 542 -31.40 -4.84 -18.30
N ALA A 543 -32.17 -4.54 -19.35
CA ALA A 543 -33.33 -5.32 -19.76
C ALA A 543 -32.95 -6.78 -20.09
N HIS A 544 -31.82 -6.97 -20.76
CA HIS A 544 -31.33 -8.29 -21.14
C HIS A 544 -30.79 -9.09 -19.95
N HIS A 545 -30.00 -8.45 -19.07
CA HIS A 545 -29.28 -9.16 -17.99
C HIS A 545 -30.04 -9.24 -16.66
N ASP A 546 -30.90 -8.27 -16.33
CA ASP A 546 -31.77 -8.29 -15.15
C ASP A 546 -33.15 -7.68 -15.46
N PRO A 547 -34.01 -8.39 -16.21
CA PRO A 547 -35.33 -7.91 -16.58
C PRO A 547 -36.24 -7.66 -15.37
N GLN A 548 -36.01 -8.36 -14.25
CA GLN A 548 -36.80 -8.20 -13.03
C GLN A 548 -36.52 -6.86 -12.34
N LEU A 549 -35.24 -6.49 -12.24
CA LEU A 549 -34.85 -5.19 -11.70
C LEU A 549 -35.38 -4.06 -12.58
N LEU A 550 -35.22 -4.17 -13.91
CA LEU A 550 -35.74 -3.15 -14.81
C LEU A 550 -37.27 -3.03 -14.71
N GLN A 551 -38.00 -4.15 -14.66
CA GLN A 551 -39.45 -4.11 -14.51
C GLN A 551 -39.89 -3.43 -13.21
N HIS A 552 -39.14 -3.60 -12.12
CA HIS A 552 -39.38 -2.88 -10.86
C HIS A 552 -39.14 -1.38 -11.01
N LEU A 553 -38.03 -0.97 -11.62
CA LEU A 553 -37.71 0.44 -11.87
C LEU A 553 -38.81 1.12 -12.72
N VAL A 554 -39.23 0.46 -13.80
CA VAL A 554 -40.31 0.95 -14.68
C VAL A 554 -41.64 1.07 -13.93
N ARG A 555 -42.01 0.07 -13.12
CA ARG A 555 -43.23 0.12 -12.28
C ARG A 555 -43.21 1.27 -11.28
N LYS A 556 -42.02 1.69 -10.84
CA LYS A 556 -41.81 2.79 -9.90
C LYS A 556 -41.58 4.15 -10.59
N GLY A 557 -41.67 4.21 -11.93
CA GLY A 557 -41.46 5.44 -12.69
C GLY A 557 -40.01 5.92 -12.69
N VAL A 558 -39.05 5.04 -12.42
CA VAL A 558 -37.61 5.35 -12.42
C VAL A 558 -37.06 5.17 -13.83
N THR A 559 -36.55 6.26 -14.42
CA THR A 559 -35.92 6.25 -15.76
C THR A 559 -34.42 6.04 -15.68
N SER A 560 -33.79 5.73 -16.82
CA SER A 560 -32.33 5.65 -16.98
C SER A 560 -31.59 6.93 -16.56
N GLU A 561 -32.25 8.09 -16.64
CA GLU A 561 -31.75 9.36 -16.11
C GLU A 561 -31.55 9.36 -14.58
N ILE A 562 -32.21 8.48 -13.83
CA ILE A 562 -32.10 8.43 -12.37
C ILE A 562 -31.07 7.38 -11.92
N TYR A 563 -31.05 6.21 -12.55
CA TYR A 563 -30.19 5.09 -12.10
C TYR A 563 -28.86 4.96 -12.85
N ALA A 564 -28.70 5.62 -14.00
CA ALA A 564 -27.49 5.54 -14.82
C ALA A 564 -26.78 6.89 -14.96
N TRP A 565 -27.51 7.98 -15.20
CA TRP A 565 -26.89 9.29 -15.45
C TRP A 565 -26.07 9.84 -14.27
N PRO A 566 -26.54 9.79 -13.00
CA PRO A 566 -25.76 10.29 -11.85
C PRO A 566 -24.43 9.56 -11.67
N LEU A 567 -24.39 8.27 -12.03
CA LEU A 567 -23.16 7.48 -12.03
C LEU A 567 -22.17 7.98 -13.09
N LEU A 568 -22.64 8.36 -14.27
CA LEU A 568 -21.79 8.82 -15.37
C LEU A 568 -21.34 10.27 -15.18
N GLU A 569 -22.24 11.19 -14.83
CA GLU A 569 -21.92 12.62 -14.70
C GLU A 569 -20.93 12.91 -13.57
N THR A 570 -20.99 12.12 -12.49
CA THR A 570 -20.05 12.19 -11.35
C THR A 570 -18.91 11.21 -11.49
N VAL A 571 -18.90 10.41 -12.55
CA VAL A 571 -17.86 9.43 -12.83
C VAL A 571 -17.72 8.41 -11.69
N PHE A 572 -18.84 8.04 -11.07
CA PHE A 572 -18.99 7.19 -9.88
C PHE A 572 -18.41 7.77 -8.58
N SER A 573 -17.95 9.02 -8.57
CA SER A 573 -17.25 9.58 -7.41
C SER A 573 -18.15 9.90 -6.21
N GLU A 574 -19.46 10.04 -6.42
CA GLU A 574 -20.43 10.22 -5.33
C GLU A 574 -20.74 8.91 -4.60
N VAL A 575 -20.91 7.83 -5.36
CA VAL A 575 -21.35 6.53 -4.82
C VAL A 575 -20.19 5.65 -4.33
N LEU A 576 -18.98 5.83 -4.86
CA LEU A 576 -17.80 5.03 -4.51
C LEU A 576 -16.88 5.74 -3.51
N THR A 577 -16.19 4.95 -2.69
CA THR A 577 -15.04 5.44 -1.93
C THR A 577 -13.83 5.70 -2.84
N GLN A 578 -12.83 6.40 -2.32
CA GLN A 578 -11.62 6.72 -3.11
C GLN A 578 -10.90 5.47 -3.62
N GLU A 579 -10.85 4.40 -2.83
CA GLU A 579 -10.15 3.16 -3.20
C GLU A 579 -10.92 2.43 -4.30
N GLU A 580 -12.23 2.23 -4.11
CA GLU A 580 -13.12 1.57 -5.07
C GLU A 580 -13.17 2.32 -6.40
N TRP A 581 -13.21 3.66 -6.36
CA TRP A 581 -13.18 4.50 -7.54
C TRP A 581 -11.87 4.32 -8.33
N LEU A 582 -10.72 4.23 -7.64
CA LEU A 582 -9.44 3.97 -8.30
C LEU A 582 -9.39 2.58 -8.93
N MET A 583 -9.96 1.56 -8.27
CA MET A 583 -10.09 0.22 -8.85
C MET A 583 -10.94 0.24 -10.13
N LEU A 584 -12.08 0.94 -10.12
CA LEU A 584 -12.93 1.09 -11.29
C LEU A 584 -12.15 1.74 -12.44
N TRP A 585 -11.48 2.86 -12.17
CA TRP A 585 -10.78 3.63 -13.20
C TRP A 585 -9.51 2.97 -13.75
N ASP A 586 -8.84 2.14 -12.94
CA ASP A 586 -7.80 1.24 -13.44
C ASP A 586 -8.34 0.32 -14.55
N ASN A 587 -9.56 -0.20 -14.40
CA ASN A 587 -10.20 -1.06 -15.38
C ASN A 587 -10.83 -0.28 -16.55
N VAL A 588 -11.48 0.86 -16.29
CA VAL A 588 -12.11 1.69 -17.33
C VAL A 588 -11.08 2.16 -18.35
N LEU A 589 -9.93 2.66 -17.90
CA LEU A 589 -8.89 3.18 -18.81
C LEU A 589 -8.19 2.06 -19.60
N SER A 590 -8.15 0.85 -19.07
CA SER A 590 -7.42 -0.28 -19.66
C SER A 590 -8.22 -1.04 -20.71
N ASN A 591 -9.55 -0.88 -20.73
CA ASN A 591 -10.49 -1.57 -21.61
C ASN A 591 -11.09 -0.61 -22.64
N HIS A 592 -11.95 -1.14 -23.52
CA HIS A 592 -12.72 -0.35 -24.50
C HIS A 592 -13.61 0.70 -23.81
N PRO A 593 -13.89 1.88 -24.41
CA PRO A 593 -14.79 2.90 -23.84
C PRO A 593 -16.15 2.39 -23.35
N ALA A 594 -16.68 1.35 -24.01
CA ALA A 594 -17.89 0.63 -23.60
C ALA A 594 -17.86 0.09 -22.16
N PHE A 595 -16.69 -0.17 -21.59
CA PHE A 595 -16.52 -0.69 -20.23
C PHE A 595 -17.18 0.20 -19.18
N LEU A 596 -17.15 1.53 -19.36
CA LEU A 596 -17.77 2.47 -18.42
C LEU A 596 -19.29 2.32 -18.37
N LEU A 597 -19.94 2.11 -19.52
CA LEU A 597 -21.39 1.93 -19.61
C LEU A 597 -21.81 0.58 -19.00
N ILE A 598 -21.06 -0.48 -19.30
CA ILE A 598 -21.30 -1.82 -18.74
C ILE A 598 -21.06 -1.82 -17.23
N ALA A 599 -20.09 -1.04 -16.73
CA ALA A 599 -19.88 -0.89 -15.29
C ALA A 599 -21.08 -0.25 -14.58
N ALA A 600 -21.82 0.66 -15.23
CA ALA A 600 -23.07 1.19 -14.70
C ALA A 600 -24.15 0.11 -14.58
N VAL A 601 -24.28 -0.76 -15.59
CA VAL A 601 -25.20 -1.92 -15.56
C VAL A 601 -24.81 -2.90 -14.45
N ALA A 602 -23.52 -3.23 -14.34
CA ALA A 602 -22.98 -4.13 -13.33
C ALA A 602 -23.20 -3.59 -11.90
N TYR A 603 -23.01 -2.28 -11.69
CA TYR A 603 -23.26 -1.62 -10.41
C TYR A 603 -24.73 -1.73 -9.99
N ASN A 604 -25.66 -1.51 -10.92
CA ASN A 604 -27.09 -1.67 -10.69
C ASN A 604 -27.46 -3.14 -10.38
N THR A 605 -26.93 -4.08 -11.15
CA THR A 605 -27.16 -5.52 -10.97
C THR A 605 -26.62 -6.03 -9.63
N CYS A 606 -25.41 -5.59 -9.24
CA CYS A 606 -24.84 -5.93 -7.93
C CYS A 606 -25.59 -5.26 -6.77
N SER A 607 -26.25 -4.14 -7.02
CA SER A 607 -27.06 -3.39 -6.05
C SER A 607 -28.54 -3.79 -6.06
N ARG A 608 -28.90 -4.90 -6.72
CA ARG A 608 -30.28 -5.39 -6.87
C ARG A 608 -31.02 -5.51 -5.54
N GLY A 609 -30.37 -6.02 -4.50
CA GLY A 609 -31.00 -6.26 -3.20
C GLY A 609 -31.60 -4.98 -2.57
N PRO A 610 -30.80 -3.91 -2.38
CA PRO A 610 -31.28 -2.60 -1.96
C PRO A 610 -32.31 -1.99 -2.93
N LEU A 611 -32.05 -2.01 -4.24
CA LEU A 611 -32.92 -1.36 -5.24
C LEU A 611 -34.33 -1.95 -5.31
N LEU A 612 -34.47 -3.27 -5.12
CA LEU A 612 -35.78 -3.92 -5.07
C LEU A 612 -36.57 -3.60 -3.79
N LYS A 613 -35.90 -3.12 -2.73
CA LYS A 613 -36.57 -2.69 -1.48
C LYS A 613 -37.05 -1.25 -1.54
N CYS A 614 -36.50 -0.43 -2.43
CA CYS A 614 -36.93 0.95 -2.64
C CYS A 614 -38.38 0.99 -3.15
N SER A 615 -39.21 1.84 -2.54
CA SER A 615 -40.64 1.93 -2.83
C SER A 615 -41.04 3.26 -3.46
N GLU A 616 -40.34 4.34 -3.12
CA GLU A 616 -40.61 5.70 -3.59
C GLU A 616 -39.51 6.20 -4.52
N LEU A 617 -39.83 7.17 -5.38
CA LEU A 617 -38.89 7.74 -6.35
C LEU A 617 -37.67 8.39 -5.66
N ASP A 618 -37.89 9.02 -4.51
CA ASP A 618 -36.84 9.72 -3.76
C ASP A 618 -35.86 8.75 -3.10
N ASP A 619 -36.27 7.51 -2.78
CA ASP A 619 -35.37 6.45 -2.32
C ASP A 619 -34.28 6.16 -3.38
N PHE A 620 -34.66 6.12 -4.65
CA PHE A 620 -33.74 5.86 -5.76
C PHE A 620 -32.79 7.05 -5.96
N LYS A 621 -33.31 8.28 -5.97
CA LYS A 621 -32.46 9.48 -6.05
C LYS A 621 -31.47 9.53 -4.89
N PHE A 622 -31.92 9.22 -3.67
CA PHE A 622 -31.05 9.14 -2.51
C PHE A 622 -29.96 8.09 -2.71
N PHE A 623 -30.32 6.89 -3.18
CA PHE A 623 -29.37 5.80 -3.43
C PHE A 623 -28.23 6.20 -4.38
N PHE A 624 -28.54 6.87 -5.50
CA PHE A 624 -27.53 7.22 -6.51
C PHE A 624 -26.70 8.47 -6.20
N HIS A 625 -27.09 9.25 -5.18
CA HIS A 625 -26.31 10.40 -4.68
C HIS A 625 -25.61 10.14 -3.33
N HIS A 626 -25.65 8.89 -2.83
CA HIS A 626 -25.02 8.51 -1.57
C HIS A 626 -24.12 7.28 -1.72
N ARG A 627 -23.19 7.14 -0.78
CA ARG A 627 -22.28 6.00 -0.75
C ARG A 627 -23.00 4.74 -0.31
N ASN A 628 -22.84 3.69 -1.10
CA ASN A 628 -23.48 2.39 -0.86
C ASN A 628 -22.44 1.32 -0.53
N ALA A 629 -22.82 0.38 0.33
CA ALA A 629 -21.98 -0.77 0.67
C ALA A 629 -22.03 -1.79 -0.48
N VAL A 630 -21.16 -1.64 -1.47
CA VAL A 630 -21.07 -2.52 -2.63
C VAL A 630 -19.67 -3.11 -2.70
N ASN A 631 -19.56 -4.43 -2.89
CA ASN A 631 -18.26 -5.07 -3.07
C ASN A 631 -17.73 -4.77 -4.48
N MET A 632 -16.80 -3.83 -4.59
CA MET A 632 -16.26 -3.40 -5.89
C MET A 632 -15.59 -4.53 -6.68
N LYS A 633 -14.99 -5.54 -6.04
CA LYS A 633 -14.44 -6.71 -6.74
C LYS A 633 -15.53 -7.54 -7.40
N GLN A 634 -16.69 -7.65 -6.76
CA GLN A 634 -17.86 -8.31 -7.33
C GLN A 634 -18.41 -7.52 -8.50
N VAL A 635 -18.51 -6.18 -8.39
CA VAL A 635 -18.92 -5.31 -9.49
C VAL A 635 -17.99 -5.48 -10.69
N LEU A 636 -16.66 -5.44 -10.49
CA LEU A 636 -15.71 -5.60 -11.58
C LEU A 636 -15.79 -6.99 -12.23
N LYS A 637 -15.91 -8.06 -11.43
CA LYS A 637 -16.12 -9.42 -11.95
C LYS A 637 -17.39 -9.50 -12.79
N GLU A 638 -18.45 -8.85 -12.32
CA GLU A 638 -19.71 -8.77 -13.03
C GLU A 638 -19.58 -7.93 -14.31
N THR A 639 -18.87 -6.80 -14.30
CA THR A 639 -18.60 -6.00 -15.50
C THR A 639 -17.87 -6.81 -16.58
N TYR A 640 -16.83 -7.57 -16.21
CA TYR A 640 -16.14 -8.45 -17.17
C TYR A 640 -17.05 -9.58 -17.67
N ARG A 641 -17.89 -10.17 -16.81
CA ARG A 641 -18.90 -11.16 -17.20
C ARG A 641 -19.89 -10.58 -18.21
N LEU A 642 -20.42 -9.39 -17.94
CA LEU A 642 -21.36 -8.70 -18.82
C LEU A 642 -20.71 -8.30 -20.14
N MET A 643 -19.44 -7.91 -20.14
CA MET A 643 -18.70 -7.61 -21.36
C MET A 643 -18.56 -8.83 -22.27
N GLU A 644 -18.40 -10.04 -21.71
CA GLU A 644 -18.34 -11.28 -22.49
C GLU A 644 -19.73 -11.86 -22.83
N ALA A 645 -20.73 -11.62 -21.99
CA ALA A 645 -22.07 -12.22 -22.11
C ALA A 645 -23.10 -11.37 -22.87
N THR A 646 -22.82 -10.09 -23.13
CA THR A 646 -23.76 -9.22 -23.85
C THR A 646 -23.72 -9.52 -25.36
N PRO A 647 -24.86 -9.78 -26.00
CA PRO A 647 -24.94 -9.99 -27.45
C PRO A 647 -24.38 -8.81 -28.25
N ALA A 648 -23.83 -9.08 -29.43
CA ALA A 648 -23.17 -8.06 -30.25
C ALA A 648 -24.12 -6.91 -30.67
N ASP A 649 -25.40 -7.21 -30.93
CA ASP A 649 -26.44 -6.23 -31.26
C ASP A 649 -26.73 -5.24 -30.12
N LEU A 650 -26.55 -5.66 -28.87
CA LEU A 650 -26.76 -4.84 -27.68
C LEU A 650 -25.46 -4.24 -27.12
N HIS A 651 -24.30 -4.68 -27.62
CA HIS A 651 -23.00 -4.33 -27.05
C HIS A 651 -22.58 -2.91 -27.47
N PRO A 652 -22.26 -1.98 -26.53
CA PRO A 652 -21.94 -0.59 -26.88
C PRO A 652 -20.67 -0.41 -27.72
N GLN A 653 -19.80 -1.42 -27.81
CA GLN A 653 -18.60 -1.41 -28.66
C GLN A 653 -18.91 -1.26 -30.14
N ASN A 654 -20.10 -1.64 -30.60
CA ASN A 654 -20.48 -1.47 -32.01
C ASN A 654 -20.91 -0.04 -32.34
N THR A 655 -21.23 0.77 -31.33
CA THR A 655 -21.64 2.17 -31.50
C THR A 655 -20.54 3.15 -31.13
N LEU A 656 -19.69 2.81 -30.16
CA LEU A 656 -18.60 3.64 -29.70
C LEU A 656 -17.31 3.35 -30.47
N ASP A 657 -16.61 4.40 -30.91
CA ASP A 657 -15.29 4.27 -31.54
C ASP A 657 -14.25 3.75 -30.54
N GLU A 658 -13.22 3.07 -31.06
CA GLU A 658 -12.05 2.69 -30.26
C GLU A 658 -11.30 3.91 -29.71
N PHE A 659 -10.53 3.68 -28.64
CA PHE A 659 -9.75 4.74 -28.01
C PHE A 659 -8.75 5.38 -28.98
N THR A 660 -8.83 6.70 -29.10
CA THR A 660 -7.89 7.54 -29.86
C THR A 660 -7.17 8.52 -28.94
N PRO A 661 -5.82 8.55 -28.95
CA PRO A 661 -5.07 9.50 -28.13
C PRO A 661 -5.21 10.92 -28.66
N LEU A 662 -5.05 11.91 -27.78
CA LEU A 662 -5.07 13.32 -28.17
C LEU A 662 -3.94 13.63 -29.15
N THR A 663 -4.21 14.53 -30.11
CA THR A 663 -3.25 14.94 -31.13
C THR A 663 -1.99 15.57 -30.50
N LYS A 664 -0.81 15.16 -30.97
CA LYS A 664 0.47 15.78 -30.56
C LYS A 664 0.65 17.15 -31.24
N GLY A 665 1.10 18.13 -30.48
CA GLY A 665 1.41 19.50 -30.92
C GLY A 665 0.28 20.52 -30.72
N ASN A 666 -0.99 20.12 -30.87
CA ASN A 666 -2.14 21.03 -30.69
C ASN A 666 -3.39 20.25 -30.26
N TYR A 667 -4.34 20.93 -29.61
CA TYR A 667 -5.64 20.38 -29.27
C TYR A 667 -6.69 20.80 -30.31
N PRO A 668 -7.17 19.90 -31.19
CA PRO A 668 -8.25 20.24 -32.12
C PRO A 668 -9.51 20.65 -31.34
N VAL A 669 -10.24 21.64 -31.82
CA VAL A 669 -11.45 22.13 -31.13
C VAL A 669 -12.49 21.02 -31.14
N PHE A 670 -12.94 20.63 -29.96
CA PHE A 670 -14.04 19.67 -29.82
C PHE A 670 -15.32 20.27 -30.40
N ASN A 671 -15.99 19.55 -31.30
CA ASN A 671 -17.13 20.04 -32.09
C ASN A 671 -18.30 19.04 -32.18
N LYS A 672 -18.28 17.94 -31.41
CA LYS A 672 -19.33 16.91 -31.42
C LYS A 672 -20.52 17.32 -30.53
N PHE A 673 -21.17 18.45 -30.83
CA PHE A 673 -22.35 18.97 -30.12
C PHE A 673 -23.17 19.97 -30.98
N PRO A 674 -24.44 20.25 -30.62
CA PRO A 674 -25.27 21.26 -31.29
C PRO A 674 -24.72 22.69 -31.12
N LYS A 675 -23.93 23.15 -32.10
CA LYS A 675 -23.27 24.48 -32.06
C LYS A 675 -24.26 25.62 -31.84
N PHE A 676 -25.39 25.63 -32.53
CA PHE A 676 -26.40 26.70 -32.41
C PHE A 676 -26.89 26.90 -30.97
N ILE A 677 -27.15 25.81 -30.24
CA ILE A 677 -27.66 25.87 -28.86
C ILE A 677 -26.58 26.38 -27.92
N VAL A 678 -25.35 25.87 -28.05
CA VAL A 678 -24.21 26.28 -27.22
C VAL A 678 -23.84 27.74 -27.48
N ASP A 679 -23.78 28.16 -28.74
CA ASP A 679 -23.47 29.54 -29.11
C ASP A 679 -24.53 30.51 -28.57
N TYR A 680 -25.81 30.14 -28.60
CA TYR A 680 -26.88 30.91 -27.98
C TYR A 680 -26.71 31.05 -26.46
N GLN A 681 -26.40 29.96 -25.75
CA GLN A 681 -26.17 30.01 -24.29
C GLN A 681 -24.95 30.85 -23.91
N VAL A 682 -23.87 30.78 -24.71
CA VAL A 682 -22.68 31.60 -24.52
C VAL A 682 -23.02 33.08 -24.70
N GLN A 683 -23.74 33.44 -25.77
CA GLN A 683 -24.18 34.83 -26.01
C GLN A 683 -25.08 35.36 -24.89
N GLU A 684 -26.02 34.55 -24.43
CA GLU A 684 -26.92 34.92 -23.35
C GLU A 684 -26.16 35.16 -22.03
N ARG A 685 -25.18 34.31 -21.70
CA ARG A 685 -24.33 34.51 -20.53
C ARG A 685 -23.49 35.78 -20.63
N GLU A 686 -22.93 36.07 -21.81
CA GLU A 686 -22.17 37.30 -22.03
C GLU A 686 -23.05 38.54 -21.90
N ARG A 687 -24.29 38.47 -22.40
CA ARG A 687 -25.30 39.52 -22.22
C ARG A 687 -25.59 39.78 -20.74
N ILE A 688 -25.94 38.73 -19.99
CA ILE A 688 -26.22 38.83 -18.54
C ILE A 688 -25.02 39.41 -17.79
N ARG A 689 -23.80 39.02 -18.15
CA ARG A 689 -22.58 39.56 -17.54
C ARG A 689 -22.38 41.05 -17.85
N GLN A 690 -22.64 41.48 -19.09
CA GLN A 690 -22.55 42.89 -19.46
C GLN A 690 -23.59 43.71 -18.68
N GLU A 691 -24.82 43.20 -18.57
CA GLU A 691 -25.87 43.81 -17.74
C GLU A 691 -25.48 43.86 -16.25
N GLU A 692 -24.89 42.81 -15.67
CA GLU A 692 -24.36 42.81 -14.30
C GLU A 692 -23.24 43.86 -14.11
N LEU A 693 -22.34 43.98 -15.09
CA LEU A 693 -21.24 44.96 -15.05
C LEU A 693 -21.75 46.40 -15.16
N ASP A 694 -22.75 46.63 -16.00
CA ASP A 694 -23.37 47.95 -16.17
C ASP A 694 -24.23 48.31 -14.96
N TYR A 695 -24.92 47.35 -14.33
CA TYR A 695 -25.61 47.54 -13.06
C TYR A 695 -24.65 47.88 -11.92
N LEU A 696 -23.49 47.22 -11.83
CA LEU A 696 -22.46 47.52 -10.82
C LEU A 696 -21.72 48.86 -11.07
N ARG A 697 -21.81 49.41 -12.29
CA ARG A 697 -21.23 50.72 -12.65
C ARG A 697 -22.18 51.88 -12.37
N GLN A 698 -23.48 51.63 -12.40
CA GLN A 698 -24.53 52.56 -11.97
C GLN A 698 -24.59 52.62 -10.45
#